data_AF-D2HFV4-F1
#
_entry.id   AF-D2HFV4-F1
#
_cell.length_a   1.000
_cell.length_b   1.000
_cell.length_c   1.000
_cell.angle_alpha   90.00
_cell.angle_beta   90.00
_cell.angle_gamma   90.00
#
_symmetry.space_group_name_H-M   'P 1'
#
loop_
_entity.id
_entity.type
_entity.pdbx_description
1 polymer ?
#
loop_
_entity_poly.entity_id
_entity_poly.type
_entity_poly.pdbx_seq_one_letter_code
_entity_poly.pdbx_strand_id
1 'polypeptide(L)'
;MGTKMADLGSPQKLSGVPPPEGMGGGRCSEISTELIRSLTELQELEAVYERLCGEEKVVERELDALLEQQNTIESKMVTLHRMGPNLQLIEGDAKQLAGMITFTCNLAENVSSKVRQLDLAKNRLYQAIQRADDILDLKFCMDGVQTALRNEDYEQAAAHIHRYLCLDKSVIELSRQGKEGSMIDANLKLLQEAEQRLKTIVTEKFAIATKEGDLPQVERFFKIFPLLGLHEEGLSKFSEYLCKQVASKAEENLLLVLGTDMSDRRAAVIFADTLTLLFEGIARIVETHQPIVETYYGPGRLYTLIKYLQVECDRQVEKVVDKFIKQRDYHQQFRHVQNSLMRNSTTEKIEPRELDPILTEVTLMNARSELYLRFLRKRISSDFEVGDSMASEEVKQEHQKCLDKLLNNCLLSCTMQELIGFYITMEEYFMRETVNKAVALDTYEKGQLTSSMVDDVFYIVKKCVGRALSSSSIDCLCAMINLATTELESDFRDVLCNKLRMGFPATTLQDIQRGVTSAVNIMHSSLQQGKFDTKGIESTDEAKLSFLVTLNNVEVCSENISTLKKTLESDCTKLFSQGIGGEQAQAKFDSCLSDLAAVSNKFRDLLQEGLTELNSTAIKPQVQPWINTFLSVSHNIEEEEFNDYEANDPWVQQFILNLEQQMAEFKASLSPVIYDSLTGLMTSLVAVELERVVLKSTFNRLGGLQFDKELRSLIAYLTTVTTWTIRDKFARLSQMATILNLERVTEILDYWGANSGPLTWRLTPAEVRQVLALRMDFRSEDIKRLRL
;
A
#
# COMPACT_ATOMS: atom_id res chain seq x y z
N MET A 1 -5.83 2.34 -44.46
CA MET A 1 -6.69 1.14 -44.47
C MET A 1 -5.81 -0.04 -44.89
N GLY A 2 -5.85 -1.21 -44.25
CA GLY A 2 -6.72 -1.61 -43.14
C GLY A 2 -6.66 -3.13 -42.89
N THR A 3 -5.46 -3.70 -42.86
CA THR A 3 -5.24 -5.14 -42.67
C THR A 3 -5.65 -5.59 -41.26
N LYS A 4 -6.42 -6.68 -41.18
CA LYS A 4 -6.53 -7.51 -39.97
C LYS A 4 -6.28 -8.96 -40.33
N MET A 5 -5.12 -9.46 -39.95
CA MET A 5 -4.97 -10.88 -39.63
C MET A 5 -5.66 -11.13 -38.28
N ALA A 6 -6.18 -12.34 -38.10
CA ALA A 6 -6.46 -12.91 -36.79
C ALA A 6 -5.85 -14.32 -36.80
N ASP A 7 -4.81 -14.51 -36.00
CA ASP A 7 -4.13 -15.79 -35.78
C ASP A 7 -4.25 -16.13 -34.30
N LEU A 8 -4.60 -17.38 -34.00
CA LEU A 8 -4.88 -18.01 -32.70
C LEU A 8 -5.51 -19.39 -33.02
N GLY A 9 -5.08 -20.51 -32.46
CA GLY A 9 -3.98 -20.78 -31.54
C GLY A 9 -4.01 -22.26 -31.13
N SER A 10 -2.92 -22.82 -30.60
CA SER A 10 -2.83 -24.23 -30.22
C SER A 10 -1.75 -24.47 -29.15
N PRO A 11 -1.67 -25.62 -28.45
CA PRO A 11 -2.73 -26.60 -28.07
C PRO A 11 -2.67 -26.99 -26.56
N GLN A 12 -3.64 -27.79 -26.04
CA GLN A 12 -3.38 -29.05 -25.27
C GLN A 12 -4.63 -29.77 -24.67
N LYS A 13 -4.65 -31.11 -24.84
CA LYS A 13 -5.14 -32.23 -23.96
C LYS A 13 -6.43 -32.14 -23.11
N LEU A 14 -7.35 -33.11 -23.27
CA LEU A 14 -7.72 -34.19 -22.28
C LEU A 14 -8.79 -35.20 -22.83
N SER A 15 -9.21 -36.21 -22.05
CA SER A 15 -9.71 -37.56 -22.44
C SER A 15 -11.22 -37.93 -22.21
N GLY A 16 -11.79 -38.96 -22.90
CA GLY A 16 -13.06 -39.68 -22.52
C GLY A 16 -13.76 -40.59 -23.59
N VAL A 17 -14.53 -41.66 -23.22
CA VAL A 17 -15.22 -42.70 -24.09
C VAL A 17 -16.42 -43.45 -23.39
N PRO A 18 -17.62 -43.76 -24.02
CA PRO A 18 -18.25 -45.16 -24.11
C PRO A 18 -19.33 -45.51 -25.26
N PRO A 19 -19.80 -46.81 -25.49
CA PRO A 19 -20.77 -47.37 -26.54
C PRO A 19 -22.09 -48.09 -25.99
N PRO A 20 -22.88 -49.11 -26.55
CA PRO A 20 -23.01 -49.94 -27.83
C PRO A 20 -24.49 -50.44 -28.34
N GLU A 21 -24.61 -51.49 -29.22
CA GLU A 21 -25.74 -52.50 -29.57
C GLU A 21 -27.10 -52.16 -30.31
N GLY A 22 -28.01 -53.03 -30.89
CA GLY A 22 -28.10 -54.51 -31.27
C GLY A 22 -29.51 -55.17 -31.69
N MET A 23 -29.59 -56.11 -32.70
CA MET A 23 -30.63 -57.18 -33.12
C MET A 23 -32.16 -56.88 -33.47
N GLY A 24 -33.08 -57.76 -34.05
CA GLY A 24 -33.08 -59.00 -34.93
C GLY A 24 -34.33 -60.02 -34.96
N GLY A 25 -34.97 -60.40 -36.12
CA GLY A 25 -35.87 -61.63 -36.39
C GLY A 25 -37.40 -61.45 -36.78
N GLY A 26 -38.30 -62.37 -37.29
CA GLY A 26 -38.26 -63.65 -38.14
C GLY A 26 -39.52 -64.64 -38.23
N ARG A 27 -40.05 -65.04 -39.45
CA ARG A 27 -40.88 -66.26 -39.92
C ARG A 27 -42.43 -66.53 -39.64
N CYS A 28 -43.19 -67.12 -40.62
CA CYS A 28 -44.36 -68.08 -40.46
C CYS A 28 -44.82 -68.79 -41.81
N SER A 29 -45.85 -69.68 -41.85
CA SER A 29 -46.16 -70.60 -43.01
C SER A 29 -47.64 -70.84 -43.44
N GLU A 30 -47.85 -71.16 -44.73
CA GLU A 30 -49.14 -71.46 -45.42
C GLU A 30 -49.69 -72.91 -45.21
N ILE A 31 -50.97 -73.16 -45.57
CA ILE A 31 -51.54 -74.52 -45.70
C ILE A 31 -51.39 -75.03 -47.13
N SER A 32 -50.66 -76.12 -47.31
CA SER A 32 -50.57 -76.83 -48.60
C SER A 32 -51.85 -77.62 -48.92
N THR A 33 -52.23 -77.65 -50.20
CA THR A 33 -53.41 -78.39 -50.71
C THR A 33 -53.37 -79.90 -50.50
N GLU A 34 -52.20 -80.47 -50.19
CA GLU A 34 -52.04 -81.87 -49.80
C GLU A 34 -52.64 -82.16 -48.41
N LEU A 35 -52.57 -81.21 -47.46
CA LEU A 35 -53.20 -81.35 -46.16
C LEU A 35 -54.70 -81.56 -46.33
N ILE A 36 -55.35 -80.67 -47.09
CA ILE A 36 -56.79 -80.70 -47.41
C ILE A 36 -57.24 -82.05 -48.02
N ARG A 37 -56.36 -82.76 -48.73
CA ARG A 37 -56.65 -84.08 -49.31
C ARG A 37 -56.44 -85.27 -48.36
N SER A 38 -55.79 -85.05 -47.22
CA SER A 38 -55.55 -86.08 -46.19
C SER A 38 -56.61 -86.11 -45.08
N LEU A 39 -57.40 -85.04 -44.93
CA LEU A 39 -58.43 -84.93 -43.90
C LEU A 39 -59.66 -85.77 -44.31
N THR A 40 -59.98 -86.81 -43.55
CA THR A 40 -61.18 -87.64 -43.73
C THR A 40 -62.18 -87.50 -42.58
N GLU A 41 -61.86 -86.75 -41.52
CA GLU A 41 -62.80 -86.39 -40.45
C GLU A 41 -63.43 -85.01 -40.71
N LEU A 42 -64.74 -84.91 -40.46
CA LEU A 42 -65.54 -83.72 -40.83
C LEU A 42 -65.07 -82.44 -40.09
N GLN A 43 -64.66 -82.56 -38.83
CA GLN A 43 -64.30 -81.43 -37.98
C GLN A 43 -63.03 -80.69 -38.46
N GLU A 44 -62.07 -81.41 -39.05
CA GLU A 44 -60.86 -80.79 -39.59
C GLU A 44 -61.18 -79.95 -40.84
N LEU A 45 -62.18 -80.38 -41.61
CA LEU A 45 -62.60 -79.77 -42.87
C LEU A 45 -63.33 -78.43 -42.63
N GLU A 46 -64.20 -78.36 -41.62
CA GLU A 46 -64.86 -77.11 -41.20
C GLU A 46 -63.84 -76.07 -40.67
N ALA A 47 -62.85 -76.51 -39.87
CA ALA A 47 -61.81 -75.64 -39.33
C ALA A 47 -60.90 -75.03 -40.42
N VAL A 48 -60.61 -75.78 -41.50
CA VAL A 48 -59.90 -75.25 -42.66
C VAL A 48 -60.76 -74.25 -43.44
N TYR A 49 -62.08 -74.49 -43.56
CA TYR A 49 -62.98 -73.59 -44.28
C TYR A 49 -63.13 -72.22 -43.62
N GLU A 50 -63.35 -72.15 -42.30
CA GLU A 50 -63.41 -70.84 -41.60
C GLU A 50 -62.11 -70.04 -41.77
N ARG A 51 -60.96 -70.72 -41.73
CA ARG A 51 -59.65 -70.08 -41.92
C ARG A 51 -59.51 -69.49 -43.33
N LEU A 52 -59.92 -70.21 -44.37
CA LEU A 52 -59.87 -69.70 -45.75
C LEU A 52 -60.78 -68.48 -45.96
N CYS A 53 -61.98 -68.47 -45.38
CA CYS A 53 -62.86 -67.28 -45.38
C CYS A 53 -62.30 -66.11 -44.54
N GLY A 54 -61.39 -66.37 -43.62
CA GLY A 54 -60.61 -65.35 -42.91
C GLY A 54 -59.51 -64.75 -43.79
N GLU A 55 -58.77 -65.59 -44.51
CA GLU A 55 -57.69 -65.19 -45.43
C GLU A 55 -58.24 -64.38 -46.63
N GLU A 56 -59.37 -64.80 -47.22
CA GLU A 56 -60.08 -64.07 -48.29
C GLU A 56 -60.40 -62.61 -47.91
N LYS A 57 -60.95 -62.40 -46.70
CA LYS A 57 -61.29 -61.06 -46.16
C LYS A 57 -60.08 -60.21 -45.78
N VAL A 58 -58.85 -60.75 -45.82
CA VAL A 58 -57.62 -59.95 -45.70
C VAL A 58 -57.20 -59.48 -47.09
N VAL A 59 -57.13 -60.39 -48.06
CA VAL A 59 -56.74 -60.09 -49.46
C VAL A 59 -57.65 -59.03 -50.09
N GLU A 60 -58.96 -59.08 -49.86
CA GLU A 60 -59.92 -58.08 -50.37
C GLU A 60 -59.58 -56.66 -49.88
N ARG A 61 -59.21 -56.49 -48.60
CA ARG A 61 -58.81 -55.19 -48.03
C ARG A 61 -57.42 -54.72 -48.49
N GLU A 62 -56.51 -55.63 -48.80
CA GLU A 62 -55.22 -55.27 -49.39
C GLU A 62 -55.39 -54.79 -50.85
N LEU A 63 -56.33 -55.36 -51.60
CA LEU A 63 -56.62 -54.97 -52.98
C LEU A 63 -57.19 -53.53 -53.06
N ASP A 64 -58.17 -53.18 -52.23
CA ASP A 64 -58.72 -51.82 -52.17
C ASP A 64 -57.63 -50.78 -51.84
N ALA A 65 -56.76 -51.08 -50.87
CA ALA A 65 -55.66 -50.20 -50.49
C ALA A 65 -54.62 -49.97 -51.61
N LEU A 66 -54.43 -50.95 -52.50
CA LEU A 66 -53.58 -50.81 -53.69
C LEU A 66 -54.23 -49.96 -54.79
N LEU A 67 -55.56 -50.02 -54.93
CA LEU A 67 -56.31 -49.22 -55.91
C LEU A 67 -56.31 -47.72 -55.56
N GLU A 68 -56.37 -47.34 -54.27
CA GLU A 68 -56.18 -45.94 -53.86
C GLU A 68 -54.75 -45.43 -54.16
N GLN A 69 -53.73 -46.28 -54.01
CA GLN A 69 -52.35 -45.91 -54.34
C GLN A 69 -52.16 -45.66 -55.85
N GLN A 70 -52.83 -46.41 -56.73
CA GLN A 70 -52.72 -46.24 -58.18
C GLN A 70 -53.12 -44.82 -58.62
N ASN A 71 -54.29 -44.33 -58.19
CA ASN A 71 -54.75 -42.97 -58.46
C ASN A 71 -53.74 -41.90 -57.95
N THR A 72 -53.17 -42.15 -56.78
CA THR A 72 -52.15 -41.28 -56.16
C THR A 72 -50.87 -41.24 -56.99
N ILE A 73 -50.41 -42.37 -57.54
CA ILE A 73 -49.21 -42.48 -58.38
C ILE A 73 -49.41 -41.76 -59.72
N GLU A 74 -50.57 -41.91 -60.36
CA GLU A 74 -50.85 -41.30 -61.66
C GLU A 74 -50.83 -39.76 -61.59
N SER A 75 -51.42 -39.17 -60.54
CA SER A 75 -51.35 -37.71 -60.30
C SER A 75 -49.91 -37.19 -60.15
N LYS A 76 -49.04 -37.98 -59.52
CA LYS A 76 -47.60 -37.67 -59.37
C LYS A 76 -46.87 -37.79 -60.70
N MET A 77 -47.18 -38.79 -61.54
CA MET A 77 -46.60 -38.92 -62.88
C MET A 77 -46.93 -37.74 -63.79
N VAL A 78 -48.19 -37.28 -63.83
CA VAL A 78 -48.58 -36.08 -64.60
C VAL A 78 -47.82 -34.85 -64.13
N THR A 79 -47.65 -34.68 -62.82
CA THR A 79 -46.87 -33.58 -62.23
C THR A 79 -45.39 -33.64 -62.65
N LEU A 80 -44.77 -34.82 -62.58
CA LEU A 80 -43.40 -35.07 -63.03
C LEU A 80 -43.20 -34.77 -64.52
N HIS A 81 -44.14 -35.21 -65.36
CA HIS A 81 -44.08 -34.99 -66.80
C HIS A 81 -44.13 -33.49 -67.15
N ARG A 82 -44.93 -32.70 -66.41
CA ARG A 82 -44.98 -31.23 -66.56
C ARG A 82 -43.71 -30.51 -66.07
N MET A 83 -42.89 -31.14 -65.22
CA MET A 83 -41.61 -30.56 -64.76
C MET A 83 -40.45 -30.76 -65.74
N GLY A 84 -40.49 -31.81 -66.58
CA GLY A 84 -39.42 -32.16 -67.52
C GLY A 84 -38.91 -31.00 -68.40
N PRO A 85 -39.79 -30.27 -69.12
CA PRO A 85 -39.36 -29.15 -69.97
C PRO A 85 -38.70 -27.99 -69.20
N ASN A 86 -39.17 -27.71 -67.98
CA ASN A 86 -38.59 -26.66 -67.14
C ASN A 86 -37.19 -27.05 -66.64
N LEU A 87 -36.99 -28.33 -66.30
CA LEU A 87 -35.67 -28.86 -65.93
C LEU A 87 -34.68 -28.81 -67.10
N GLN A 88 -35.13 -29.11 -68.33
CA GLN A 88 -34.31 -28.98 -69.53
C GLN A 88 -33.93 -27.53 -69.86
N LEU A 89 -34.83 -26.56 -69.63
CA LEU A 89 -34.51 -25.14 -69.77
C LEU A 89 -33.42 -24.71 -68.76
N ILE A 90 -33.60 -25.07 -67.49
CA ILE A 90 -32.63 -24.80 -66.42
C ILE A 90 -31.28 -25.49 -66.69
N GLU A 91 -31.27 -26.70 -67.25
CA GLU A 91 -30.05 -27.39 -67.68
C GLU A 91 -29.33 -26.64 -68.82
N GLY A 92 -30.09 -26.09 -69.77
CA GLY A 92 -29.57 -25.24 -70.84
C GLY A 92 -28.94 -23.94 -70.32
N ASP A 93 -29.66 -23.22 -69.45
CA ASP A 93 -29.18 -21.97 -68.84
C ASP A 93 -27.95 -22.23 -67.95
N ALA A 94 -27.96 -23.31 -67.16
CA ALA A 94 -26.82 -23.72 -66.35
C ALA A 94 -25.59 -24.07 -67.20
N LYS A 95 -25.77 -24.73 -68.35
CA LYS A 95 -24.69 -25.00 -69.31
C LYS A 95 -24.15 -23.73 -69.95
N GLN A 96 -24.99 -22.76 -70.30
CA GLN A 96 -24.53 -21.46 -70.80
C GLN A 96 -23.77 -20.69 -69.73
N LEU A 97 -24.28 -20.63 -68.49
CA LEU A 97 -23.63 -19.97 -67.37
C LEU A 97 -22.29 -20.62 -67.02
N ALA A 98 -22.21 -21.95 -67.00
CA ALA A 98 -20.96 -22.68 -66.80
C ALA A 98 -19.94 -22.39 -67.92
N GLY A 99 -20.40 -22.26 -69.18
CA GLY A 99 -19.58 -21.82 -70.31
C GLY A 99 -19.03 -20.40 -70.12
N MET A 100 -19.88 -19.44 -69.74
CA MET A 100 -19.47 -18.05 -69.46
C MET A 100 -18.50 -17.95 -68.28
N ILE A 101 -18.73 -18.70 -67.20
CA ILE A 101 -17.82 -18.76 -66.04
C ILE A 101 -16.48 -19.35 -66.47
N THR A 102 -16.46 -20.46 -67.22
CA THR A 102 -15.23 -21.10 -67.70
C THR A 102 -14.44 -20.15 -68.62
N PHE A 103 -15.10 -19.45 -69.54
CA PHE A 103 -14.47 -18.44 -70.38
C PHE A 103 -13.90 -17.27 -69.54
N THR A 104 -14.64 -16.81 -68.54
CA THR A 104 -14.22 -15.71 -67.66
C THR A 104 -13.02 -16.12 -66.78
N CYS A 105 -13.00 -17.34 -66.24
CA CYS A 105 -11.84 -17.90 -65.53
C CYS A 105 -10.61 -17.99 -66.44
N ASN A 106 -10.77 -18.55 -67.65
CA ASN A 106 -9.68 -18.63 -68.62
C ASN A 106 -9.13 -17.25 -69.00
N LEU A 107 -10.00 -16.24 -69.18
CA LEU A 107 -9.57 -14.86 -69.43
C LEU A 107 -8.85 -14.26 -68.23
N ALA A 108 -9.39 -14.43 -67.02
CA ALA A 108 -8.79 -13.94 -65.78
C ALA A 108 -7.43 -14.59 -65.48
N GLU A 109 -7.25 -15.88 -65.78
CA GLU A 109 -5.97 -16.58 -65.62
C GLU A 109 -4.93 -16.14 -66.67
N ASN A 110 -5.35 -15.93 -67.94
CA ASN A 110 -4.50 -15.36 -68.97
C ASN A 110 -4.06 -13.92 -68.63
N VAL A 111 -4.96 -13.07 -68.11
CA VAL A 111 -4.61 -11.72 -67.64
C VAL A 111 -3.70 -11.80 -66.41
N SER A 112 -4.03 -12.63 -65.42
CA SER A 112 -3.25 -12.75 -64.17
C SER A 112 -1.84 -13.29 -64.41
N SER A 113 -1.67 -14.26 -65.33
CA SER A 113 -0.35 -14.76 -65.71
C SER A 113 0.45 -13.72 -66.49
N LYS A 114 -0.18 -12.95 -67.39
CA LYS A 114 0.46 -11.81 -68.08
C LYS A 114 0.91 -10.72 -67.11
N VAL A 115 0.07 -10.37 -66.13
CA VAL A 115 0.38 -9.39 -65.07
C VAL A 115 1.52 -9.91 -64.19
N ARG A 116 1.46 -11.17 -63.70
CA ARG A 116 2.57 -11.78 -62.95
C ARG A 116 3.89 -11.79 -63.72
N GLN A 117 3.88 -12.06 -65.03
CA GLN A 117 5.08 -11.97 -65.88
C GLN A 117 5.60 -10.53 -65.97
N LEU A 118 4.71 -9.54 -66.11
CA LEU A 118 5.07 -8.13 -66.18
C LEU A 118 5.60 -7.59 -64.84
N ASP A 119 4.98 -7.95 -63.71
CA ASP A 119 5.47 -7.58 -62.37
C ASP A 119 6.80 -8.27 -62.04
N LEU A 120 7.01 -9.51 -62.46
CA LEU A 120 8.28 -10.22 -62.30
C LEU A 120 9.38 -9.57 -63.17
N ALA A 121 9.07 -9.15 -64.40
CA ALA A 121 9.98 -8.37 -65.24
C ALA A 121 10.29 -6.98 -64.66
N LYS A 122 9.27 -6.28 -64.14
CA LYS A 122 9.37 -4.97 -63.48
C LYS A 122 10.19 -5.02 -62.20
N ASN A 123 10.00 -6.03 -61.36
CA ASN A 123 10.81 -6.25 -60.16
C ASN A 123 12.27 -6.58 -60.51
N ARG A 124 12.52 -7.41 -61.55
CA ARG A 124 13.88 -7.64 -62.06
C ARG A 124 14.51 -6.37 -62.64
N LEU A 125 13.73 -5.51 -63.30
CA LEU A 125 14.20 -4.23 -63.82
C LEU A 125 14.58 -3.27 -62.67
N TYR A 126 13.74 -3.13 -61.64
CA TYR A 126 14.09 -2.32 -60.47
C TYR A 126 15.32 -2.87 -59.73
N GLN A 127 15.43 -4.20 -59.56
CA GLN A 127 16.64 -4.82 -59.02
C GLN A 127 17.89 -4.57 -59.89
N ALA A 128 17.75 -4.47 -61.21
CA ALA A 128 18.86 -4.16 -62.12
C ALA A 128 19.24 -2.67 -62.09
N ILE A 129 18.27 -1.76 -61.96
CA ILE A 129 18.48 -0.32 -61.77
C ILE A 129 19.17 -0.07 -60.43
N GLN A 130 18.62 -0.60 -59.33
CA GLN A 130 19.19 -0.46 -57.99
C GLN A 130 20.64 -0.97 -57.94
N ARG A 131 20.94 -2.13 -58.54
CA ARG A 131 22.33 -2.62 -58.68
C ARG A 131 23.24 -1.69 -59.47
N ALA A 132 22.73 -1.00 -60.49
CA ALA A 132 23.52 -0.04 -61.26
C ALA A 132 23.80 1.22 -60.43
N ASP A 133 22.80 1.70 -59.69
CA ASP A 133 22.94 2.82 -58.75
C ASP A 133 23.91 2.46 -57.60
N ASP A 134 23.79 1.27 -57.00
CA ASP A 134 24.70 0.76 -55.96
C ASP A 134 26.16 0.65 -56.47
N ILE A 135 26.38 0.22 -57.72
CA ILE A 135 27.72 0.14 -58.34
C ILE A 135 28.28 1.54 -58.66
N LEU A 136 27.42 2.50 -59.02
CA LEU A 136 27.81 3.91 -59.19
C LEU A 136 28.17 4.53 -57.84
N ASP A 137 27.35 4.32 -56.80
CA ASP A 137 27.60 4.75 -55.43
C ASP A 137 28.91 4.17 -54.88
N LEU A 138 29.21 2.89 -55.14
CA LEU A 138 30.49 2.28 -54.75
C LEU A 138 31.70 2.98 -55.40
N LYS A 139 31.58 3.39 -56.68
CA LYS A 139 32.62 4.16 -57.38
C LYS A 139 32.73 5.59 -56.83
N PHE A 140 31.60 6.29 -56.62
CA PHE A 140 31.59 7.62 -56.01
C PHE A 140 32.14 7.62 -54.57
N CYS A 141 31.86 6.58 -53.77
CA CYS A 141 32.42 6.46 -52.43
C CYS A 141 33.93 6.18 -52.48
N MET A 142 34.42 5.34 -53.40
CA MET A 142 35.86 5.13 -53.56
C MET A 142 36.61 6.41 -53.98
N ASP A 143 36.12 7.10 -55.01
CA ASP A 143 36.77 8.32 -55.51
C ASP A 143 36.67 9.45 -54.47
N GLY A 144 35.51 9.60 -53.81
CA GLY A 144 35.30 10.53 -52.70
C GLY A 144 36.24 10.27 -51.51
N VAL A 145 36.39 9.02 -51.07
CA VAL A 145 37.33 8.64 -49.99
C VAL A 145 38.78 8.94 -50.39
N GLN A 146 39.19 8.61 -51.63
CA GLN A 146 40.54 8.92 -52.09
C GLN A 146 40.82 10.42 -52.19
N THR A 147 39.85 11.23 -52.59
CA THR A 147 40.00 12.70 -52.66
C THR A 147 39.99 13.32 -51.26
N ALA A 148 39.06 12.92 -50.38
CA ALA A 148 38.96 13.43 -49.02
C ALA A 148 40.20 13.09 -48.17
N LEU A 149 40.73 11.85 -48.28
CA LEU A 149 41.98 11.47 -47.61
C LEU A 149 43.21 12.25 -48.11
N ARG A 150 43.25 12.68 -49.38
CA ARG A 150 44.34 13.54 -49.90
C ARG A 150 44.23 15.00 -49.42
N ASN A 151 43.03 15.44 -49.07
CA ASN A 151 42.74 16.79 -48.60
C ASN A 151 42.73 16.90 -47.05
N GLU A 152 43.05 15.81 -46.34
CA GLU A 152 42.91 15.66 -44.88
C GLU A 152 41.49 15.91 -44.33
N ASP A 153 40.46 15.82 -45.18
CA ASP A 153 39.05 15.92 -44.79
C ASP A 153 38.54 14.56 -44.30
N TYR A 154 38.82 14.28 -43.03
CA TYR A 154 38.41 13.03 -42.38
C TYR A 154 36.88 12.92 -42.20
N GLU A 155 36.13 14.02 -42.26
CA GLU A 155 34.68 14.05 -42.08
C GLU A 155 33.97 13.60 -43.36
N GLN A 156 34.35 14.16 -44.51
CA GLN A 156 33.87 13.70 -45.81
C GLN A 156 34.31 12.26 -46.11
N ALA A 157 35.57 11.91 -45.79
CA ALA A 157 36.06 10.54 -45.96
C ALA A 157 35.23 9.54 -45.13
N ALA A 158 34.91 9.87 -43.88
CA ALA A 158 34.07 9.04 -43.03
C ALA A 158 32.60 8.97 -43.50
N ALA A 159 32.03 10.06 -44.02
CA ALA A 159 30.68 10.06 -44.59
C ALA A 159 30.56 9.14 -45.82
N HIS A 160 31.56 9.13 -46.70
CA HIS A 160 31.62 8.19 -47.83
C HIS A 160 31.84 6.74 -47.38
N ILE A 161 32.67 6.49 -46.36
CA ILE A 161 32.82 5.16 -45.75
C ILE A 161 31.53 4.69 -45.08
N HIS A 162 30.79 5.58 -44.40
CA HIS A 162 29.50 5.26 -43.80
C HIS A 162 28.47 4.84 -44.85
N ARG A 163 28.37 5.59 -45.96
CA ARG A 163 27.51 5.23 -47.10
C ARG A 163 27.88 3.86 -47.67
N TYR A 164 29.17 3.55 -47.83
CA TYR A 164 29.65 2.22 -48.22
C TYR A 164 29.28 1.13 -47.20
N LEU A 165 29.41 1.37 -45.90
CA LEU A 165 29.03 0.42 -44.84
C LEU A 165 27.52 0.17 -44.77
N CYS A 166 26.71 1.09 -45.28
CA CYS A 166 25.25 0.97 -45.40
C CYS A 166 24.76 0.31 -46.70
N LEU A 167 25.63 0.04 -47.69
CA LEU A 167 25.24 -0.71 -48.90
C LEU A 167 24.93 -2.18 -48.57
N ASP A 168 23.96 -2.76 -49.27
CA ASP A 168 23.57 -4.16 -49.08
C ASP A 168 24.69 -5.11 -49.53
N LYS A 169 25.25 -5.86 -48.58
CA LYS A 169 26.32 -6.85 -48.81
C LYS A 169 25.91 -7.92 -49.83
N SER A 170 24.62 -8.27 -49.91
CA SER A 170 24.12 -9.24 -50.90
C SER A 170 24.22 -8.69 -52.33
N VAL A 171 24.03 -7.38 -52.54
CA VAL A 171 24.24 -6.73 -53.85
C VAL A 171 25.71 -6.74 -54.24
N ILE A 172 26.61 -6.49 -53.28
CA ILE A 172 28.06 -6.54 -53.49
C ILE A 172 28.51 -7.96 -53.87
N GLU A 173 28.02 -8.99 -53.18
CA GLU A 173 28.33 -10.40 -53.47
C GLU A 173 27.75 -10.88 -54.81
N LEU A 174 26.54 -10.45 -55.17
CA LEU A 174 25.94 -10.76 -56.48
C LEU A 174 26.69 -10.06 -57.62
N SER A 175 27.21 -8.85 -57.39
CA SER A 175 27.96 -8.08 -58.40
C SER A 175 29.34 -8.70 -58.71
N ARG A 176 29.94 -9.43 -57.77
CA ARG A 176 31.17 -10.22 -57.98
C ARG A 176 31.03 -11.33 -59.04
N GLN A 177 29.80 -11.72 -59.42
CA GLN A 177 29.55 -12.76 -60.43
C GLN A 177 29.58 -12.22 -61.88
N GLY A 178 29.67 -10.89 -62.06
CA GLY A 178 29.74 -10.25 -63.38
C GLY A 178 31.15 -10.19 -63.99
N LYS A 179 31.26 -9.88 -65.29
CA LYS A 179 32.54 -9.74 -66.00
C LYS A 179 33.46 -8.65 -65.45
N GLU A 180 32.94 -7.66 -64.73
CA GLU A 180 33.72 -6.59 -64.06
C GLU A 180 34.14 -6.95 -62.63
N GLY A 181 33.85 -8.17 -62.13
CA GLY A 181 34.09 -8.57 -60.74
C GLY A 181 35.51 -8.32 -60.23
N SER A 182 36.53 -8.42 -61.10
CA SER A 182 37.93 -8.11 -60.74
C SER A 182 38.17 -6.63 -60.41
N MET A 183 37.46 -5.70 -61.05
CA MET A 183 37.57 -4.26 -60.73
C MET A 183 36.83 -3.96 -59.42
N ILE A 184 35.65 -4.56 -59.23
CA ILE A 184 34.86 -4.41 -58.00
C ILE A 184 35.62 -4.95 -56.79
N ASP A 185 36.25 -6.13 -56.90
CA ASP A 185 37.04 -6.74 -55.81
C ASP A 185 38.33 -5.95 -55.49
N ALA A 186 38.91 -5.25 -56.47
CA ALA A 186 40.02 -4.32 -56.26
C ALA A 186 39.56 -3.03 -55.56
N ASN A 187 38.45 -2.45 -56.00
CA ASN A 187 37.85 -1.25 -55.39
C ASN A 187 37.43 -1.51 -53.93
N LEU A 188 36.86 -2.68 -53.65
CA LEU A 188 36.51 -3.12 -52.29
C LEU A 188 37.74 -3.24 -51.37
N LYS A 189 38.86 -3.79 -51.87
CA LYS A 189 40.12 -3.85 -51.11
C LYS A 189 40.69 -2.46 -50.84
N LEU A 190 40.67 -1.58 -51.84
CA LEU A 190 41.09 -0.18 -51.66
C LEU A 190 40.21 0.58 -50.66
N LEU A 191 38.89 0.35 -50.66
CA LEU A 191 37.97 0.89 -49.66
C LEU A 191 38.24 0.32 -48.26
N GLN A 192 38.47 -0.99 -48.12
CA GLN A 192 38.80 -1.62 -46.83
C GLN A 192 40.17 -1.16 -46.28
N GLU A 193 41.18 -0.98 -47.14
CA GLU A 193 42.45 -0.37 -46.73
C GLU A 193 42.27 1.09 -46.32
N ALA A 194 41.46 1.87 -47.04
CA ALA A 194 41.17 3.26 -46.71
C ALA A 194 40.37 3.39 -45.40
N GLU A 195 39.41 2.50 -45.17
CA GLU A 195 38.66 2.36 -43.91
C GLU A 195 39.61 2.07 -42.74
N GLN A 196 40.50 1.08 -42.87
CA GLN A 196 41.48 0.75 -41.83
C GLN A 196 42.47 1.90 -41.58
N ARG A 197 42.98 2.55 -42.63
CA ARG A 197 43.84 3.74 -42.50
C ARG A 197 43.12 4.89 -41.78
N LEU A 198 41.87 5.19 -42.14
CA LEU A 198 41.11 6.26 -41.51
C LEU A 198 40.77 5.94 -40.05
N LYS A 199 40.45 4.68 -39.72
CA LYS A 199 40.27 4.23 -38.33
C LYS A 199 41.54 4.44 -37.48
N THR A 200 42.72 4.10 -38.01
CA THR A 200 43.99 4.37 -37.34
C THR A 200 44.25 5.87 -37.16
N ILE A 201 44.06 6.68 -38.21
CA ILE A 201 44.29 8.13 -38.16
C ILE A 201 43.33 8.81 -37.18
N VAL A 202 42.04 8.49 -37.21
CA VAL A 202 41.03 9.08 -36.31
C VAL A 202 41.30 8.67 -34.86
N THR A 203 41.67 7.42 -34.59
CA THR A 203 42.00 6.99 -33.22
C THR A 203 43.29 7.61 -32.67
N GLU A 204 44.30 7.83 -33.51
CA GLU A 204 45.53 8.54 -33.14
C GLU A 204 45.28 10.05 -32.92
N LYS A 205 44.61 10.73 -33.85
CA LYS A 205 44.27 12.15 -33.75
C LYS A 205 43.36 12.44 -32.54
N PHE A 206 42.37 11.57 -32.28
CA PHE A 206 41.55 11.66 -31.07
C PHE A 206 42.40 11.52 -29.80
N ALA A 207 43.36 10.58 -29.76
CA ALA A 207 44.24 10.39 -28.62
C ALA A 207 45.25 11.54 -28.40
N ILE A 208 45.57 12.32 -29.45
CA ILE A 208 46.34 13.56 -29.36
C ILE A 208 45.47 14.68 -28.78
N ALA A 209 44.30 14.97 -29.37
CA ALA A 209 43.37 15.99 -28.87
C ALA A 209 42.95 15.75 -27.41
N THR A 210 42.78 14.48 -27.03
CA THR A 210 42.51 14.02 -25.65
C THR A 210 43.63 14.39 -24.65
N LYS A 211 44.89 14.44 -25.11
CA LYS A 211 46.05 14.84 -24.28
C LYS A 211 46.25 16.36 -24.24
N GLU A 212 45.93 17.05 -25.33
CA GLU A 212 46.05 18.51 -25.46
C GLU A 212 44.88 19.26 -24.80
N GLY A 213 43.75 18.59 -24.57
CA GLY A 213 42.57 19.16 -23.90
C GLY A 213 41.66 19.97 -24.83
N ASP A 214 41.85 19.86 -26.15
CA ASP A 214 41.07 20.57 -27.17
C ASP A 214 39.66 19.97 -27.28
N LEU A 215 38.73 20.50 -26.48
CA LEU A 215 37.33 20.04 -26.45
C LEU A 215 36.65 20.12 -27.83
N PRO A 216 36.77 21.20 -28.64
CA PRO A 216 36.30 21.22 -30.02
C PRO A 216 36.82 20.07 -30.89
N GLN A 217 38.11 19.76 -30.87
CA GLN A 217 38.64 18.64 -31.67
C GLN A 217 38.26 17.27 -31.11
N VAL A 218 38.19 17.10 -29.79
CA VAL A 218 37.67 15.86 -29.18
C VAL A 218 36.23 15.62 -29.66
N GLU A 219 35.35 16.62 -29.63
CA GLU A 219 34.00 16.51 -30.18
C GLU A 219 33.97 16.27 -31.69
N ARG A 220 34.86 16.91 -32.46
CA ARG A 220 34.96 16.73 -33.91
C ARG A 220 35.26 15.28 -34.26
N PHE A 221 36.31 14.71 -33.67
CA PHE A 221 36.69 13.32 -33.90
C PHE A 221 35.67 12.34 -33.28
N PHE A 222 35.03 12.67 -32.16
CA PHE A 222 33.96 11.85 -31.56
C PHE A 222 32.78 11.62 -32.53
N LYS A 223 32.39 12.64 -33.31
CA LYS A 223 31.33 12.56 -34.33
C LYS A 223 31.69 11.67 -35.53
N ILE A 224 32.97 11.31 -35.70
CA ILE A 224 33.48 10.46 -36.81
C ILE A 224 33.44 8.96 -36.46
N PHE A 225 33.54 8.56 -35.19
CA PHE A 225 33.53 7.15 -34.79
C PHE A 225 32.26 6.37 -35.22
N PRO A 226 31.02 6.90 -35.12
CA PRO A 226 29.81 6.22 -35.60
C PRO A 226 29.83 5.94 -37.11
N LEU A 227 30.30 6.91 -37.89
CA LEU A 227 30.40 6.82 -39.35
C LEU A 227 31.31 5.66 -39.79
N LEU A 228 32.37 5.40 -39.01
CA LEU A 228 33.30 4.27 -39.20
C LEU A 228 32.80 2.94 -38.60
N GLY A 229 31.59 2.92 -38.01
CA GLY A 229 31.03 1.76 -37.31
C GLY A 229 31.59 1.55 -35.89
N LEU A 230 32.55 2.36 -35.43
CA LEU A 230 33.29 2.19 -34.18
C LEU A 230 32.56 2.79 -32.96
N HIS A 231 31.25 2.51 -32.83
CA HIS A 231 30.37 3.09 -31.83
C HIS A 231 30.86 2.86 -30.39
N GLU A 232 31.12 1.60 -30.01
CA GLU A 232 31.58 1.25 -28.65
C GLU A 232 32.97 1.83 -28.34
N GLU A 233 33.87 1.87 -29.33
CA GLU A 233 35.24 2.36 -29.14
C GLU A 233 35.27 3.88 -28.96
N GLY A 234 34.48 4.62 -29.76
CA GLY A 234 34.32 6.07 -29.62
C GLY A 234 33.69 6.45 -28.29
N LEU A 235 32.61 5.76 -27.89
CA LEU A 235 31.98 5.95 -26.57
C LEU A 235 32.94 5.66 -25.43
N SER A 236 33.67 4.55 -25.48
CA SER A 236 34.65 4.17 -24.45
C SER A 236 35.77 5.21 -24.30
N LYS A 237 36.42 5.60 -25.41
CA LYS A 237 37.53 6.59 -25.39
C LYS A 237 37.08 7.99 -24.98
N PHE A 238 35.89 8.43 -25.40
CA PHE A 238 35.32 9.70 -24.97
C PHE A 238 34.90 9.68 -23.50
N SER A 239 34.33 8.58 -23.03
CA SER A 239 34.04 8.40 -21.60
C SER A 239 35.31 8.44 -20.75
N GLU A 240 36.40 7.79 -21.18
CA GLU A 240 37.68 7.81 -20.46
C GLU A 240 38.27 9.24 -20.35
N TYR A 241 38.08 10.08 -21.38
CA TYR A 241 38.44 11.51 -21.33
C TYR A 241 37.59 12.29 -20.32
N LEU A 242 36.26 12.11 -20.35
CA LEU A 242 35.35 12.77 -19.42
C LEU A 242 35.60 12.32 -17.97
N CYS A 243 35.85 11.03 -17.72
CA CYS A 243 36.25 10.51 -16.41
C CYS A 243 37.53 11.18 -15.89
N LYS A 244 38.54 11.42 -16.74
CA LYS A 244 39.75 12.18 -16.34
C LYS A 244 39.43 13.63 -15.97
N GLN A 245 38.50 14.28 -16.69
CA GLN A 245 38.07 15.64 -16.36
C GLN A 245 37.28 15.70 -15.04
N VAL A 246 36.41 14.71 -14.78
CA VAL A 246 35.71 14.54 -13.49
C VAL A 246 36.72 14.30 -12.37
N ALA A 247 37.68 13.39 -12.56
CA ALA A 247 38.68 13.05 -11.57
C ALA A 247 39.53 14.27 -11.15
N SER A 248 39.98 15.07 -12.11
CA SER A 248 40.78 16.28 -11.83
C SER A 248 39.99 17.32 -11.01
N LYS A 249 38.72 17.56 -11.36
CA LYS A 249 37.85 18.51 -10.65
C LYS A 249 37.45 18.00 -9.26
N ALA A 250 37.23 16.69 -9.12
CA ALA A 250 36.95 16.04 -7.84
C ALA A 250 38.13 16.14 -6.88
N GLU A 251 39.36 15.94 -7.38
CA GLU A 251 40.59 16.04 -6.60
C GLU A 251 40.89 17.49 -6.19
N GLU A 252 40.68 18.47 -7.07
CA GLU A 252 40.77 19.91 -6.76
C GLU A 252 39.79 20.31 -5.64
N ASN A 253 38.50 19.99 -5.79
CA ASN A 253 37.48 20.25 -4.75
C ASN A 253 37.86 19.59 -3.41
N LEU A 254 38.33 18.34 -3.45
CA LEU A 254 38.70 17.57 -2.27
C LEU A 254 40.00 18.06 -1.59
N LEU A 255 40.85 18.82 -2.30
CA LEU A 255 42.01 19.51 -1.72
C LEU A 255 41.59 20.82 -1.02
N LEU A 256 40.67 21.59 -1.60
CA LEU A 256 40.10 22.79 -0.97
C LEU A 256 39.41 22.45 0.37
N VAL A 257 38.68 21.33 0.38
CA VAL A 257 38.04 20.73 1.57
C VAL A 257 39.06 20.42 2.68
N LEU A 258 40.18 19.78 2.33
CA LEU A 258 41.23 19.45 3.29
C LEU A 258 42.01 20.67 3.81
N GLY A 259 41.91 21.81 3.13
CA GLY A 259 42.48 23.09 3.57
C GLY A 259 41.53 23.97 4.42
N THR A 260 40.31 23.50 4.72
CA THR A 260 39.31 24.27 5.47
C THR A 260 39.39 23.96 6.96
N ASP A 261 39.39 25.00 7.81
CA ASP A 261 39.46 24.85 9.26
C ASP A 261 38.23 24.14 9.84
N MET A 262 38.48 23.07 10.60
CA MET A 262 37.46 22.21 11.24
C MET A 262 36.62 22.91 12.34
N SER A 263 36.83 24.20 12.56
CA SER A 263 36.08 25.02 13.53
C SER A 263 35.00 25.91 12.91
N ASP A 264 34.91 26.01 11.56
CA ASP A 264 33.82 26.74 10.90
C ASP A 264 32.47 26.03 11.15
N ARG A 265 31.40 26.80 11.28
CA ARG A 265 30.02 26.30 11.38
C ARG A 265 29.60 25.52 10.13
N ARG A 266 30.30 25.68 9.00
CA ARG A 266 30.15 24.84 7.80
C ARG A 266 30.76 23.44 7.91
N ALA A 267 31.65 23.19 8.88
CA ALA A 267 32.37 21.92 9.03
C ALA A 267 31.44 20.69 9.00
N ALA A 268 30.25 20.79 9.59
CA ALA A 268 29.24 19.72 9.64
C ALA A 268 28.53 19.39 8.31
N VAL A 269 28.92 20.02 7.19
CA VAL A 269 28.28 19.83 5.87
C VAL A 269 29.31 19.64 4.74
N ILE A 270 30.62 19.85 5.01
CA ILE A 270 31.64 19.94 3.95
C ILE A 270 31.70 18.68 3.07
N PHE A 271 31.58 17.48 3.65
CA PHE A 271 31.63 16.25 2.84
C PHE A 271 30.37 16.06 1.99
N ALA A 272 29.20 16.48 2.48
CA ALA A 272 27.96 16.48 1.71
C ALA A 272 27.98 17.51 0.57
N ASP A 273 28.52 18.70 0.79
CA ASP A 273 28.73 19.71 -0.25
C ASP A 273 29.75 19.24 -1.30
N THR A 274 30.81 18.54 -0.86
CA THR A 274 31.82 17.94 -1.77
C THR A 274 31.19 16.92 -2.72
N LEU A 275 30.35 16.02 -2.19
CA LEU A 275 29.59 15.07 -3.02
C LEU A 275 28.58 15.80 -3.93
N THR A 276 27.94 16.87 -3.44
CA THR A 276 27.02 17.68 -4.26
C THR A 276 27.75 18.29 -5.47
N LEU A 277 28.95 18.84 -5.28
CA LEU A 277 29.78 19.38 -6.37
C LEU A 277 30.23 18.31 -7.37
N LEU A 278 30.51 17.08 -6.91
CA LEU A 278 30.82 15.94 -7.78
C LEU A 278 29.60 15.54 -8.63
N PHE A 279 28.45 15.35 -8.00
CA PHE A 279 27.21 14.95 -8.67
C PHE A 279 26.71 16.03 -9.66
N GLU A 280 26.75 17.30 -9.29
CA GLU A 280 26.45 18.40 -10.21
C GLU A 280 27.46 18.48 -11.36
N GLY A 281 28.75 18.24 -11.10
CA GLY A 281 29.78 18.18 -12.14
C GLY A 281 29.49 17.10 -13.19
N ILE A 282 29.11 15.90 -12.76
CA ILE A 282 28.74 14.79 -13.64
C ILE A 282 27.41 15.08 -14.36
N ALA A 283 26.40 15.59 -13.66
CA ALA A 283 25.10 15.93 -14.26
C ALA A 283 25.25 16.94 -15.40
N ARG A 284 26.04 18.01 -15.20
CA ARG A 284 26.33 19.02 -16.25
C ARG A 284 27.07 18.42 -17.46
N ILE A 285 27.97 17.46 -17.23
CA ILE A 285 28.67 16.73 -18.31
C ILE A 285 27.70 15.86 -19.11
N VAL A 286 26.80 15.13 -18.43
CA VAL A 286 25.74 14.34 -19.08
C VAL A 286 24.82 15.25 -19.90
N GLU A 287 24.34 16.36 -19.34
CA GLU A 287 23.44 17.30 -20.04
C GLU A 287 24.08 18.01 -21.23
N THR A 288 25.39 18.29 -21.17
CA THR A 288 26.13 18.92 -22.28
C THR A 288 26.31 17.97 -23.45
N HIS A 289 26.59 16.68 -23.18
CA HIS A 289 26.94 15.71 -24.24
C HIS A 289 25.80 14.78 -24.65
N GLN A 290 24.70 14.67 -23.88
CA GLN A 290 23.52 13.88 -24.24
C GLN A 290 23.02 14.18 -25.68
N PRO A 291 22.82 15.45 -26.11
CA PRO A 291 22.35 15.74 -27.47
C PRO A 291 23.32 15.27 -28.56
N ILE A 292 24.63 15.22 -28.27
CA ILE A 292 25.66 14.78 -29.21
C ILE A 292 25.63 13.24 -29.34
N VAL A 293 25.44 12.51 -28.23
CA VAL A 293 25.28 11.06 -28.25
C VAL A 293 23.99 10.69 -29.01
N GLU A 294 22.86 11.27 -28.65
CA GLU A 294 21.56 10.99 -29.30
C GLU A 294 21.58 11.28 -30.80
N THR A 295 22.19 12.40 -31.22
CA THR A 295 22.23 12.82 -32.64
C THR A 295 23.16 11.96 -33.50
N TYR A 296 24.33 11.55 -32.98
CA TYR A 296 25.38 10.91 -33.79
C TYR A 296 25.56 9.41 -33.54
N TYR A 297 25.22 8.91 -32.35
CA TYR A 297 25.31 7.48 -31.99
C TYR A 297 23.93 6.80 -31.95
N GLY A 298 22.84 7.58 -31.92
CA GLY A 298 21.47 7.10 -31.83
C GLY A 298 20.99 6.85 -30.38
N PRO A 299 19.68 6.63 -30.19
CA PRO A 299 19.09 6.38 -28.88
C PRO A 299 19.50 5.01 -28.31
N GLY A 300 19.39 4.87 -26.99
CA GLY A 300 19.85 3.74 -26.19
C GLY A 300 21.36 3.73 -25.91
N ARG A 301 22.11 4.74 -26.42
CA ARG A 301 23.59 4.82 -26.29
C ARG A 301 24.07 5.68 -25.13
N LEU A 302 23.19 6.45 -24.48
CA LEU A 302 23.54 7.26 -23.31
C LEU A 302 23.91 6.37 -22.12
N TYR A 303 23.28 5.19 -22.01
CA TYR A 303 23.60 4.19 -20.99
C TYR A 303 25.09 3.78 -20.96
N THR A 304 25.74 3.59 -22.12
CA THR A 304 27.17 3.24 -22.18
C THR A 304 28.05 4.35 -21.60
N LEU A 305 27.76 5.61 -21.94
CA LEU A 305 28.49 6.77 -21.40
C LEU A 305 28.29 6.90 -19.88
N ILE A 306 27.04 6.85 -19.41
CA ILE A 306 26.75 6.97 -17.98
C ILE A 306 27.36 5.81 -17.18
N LYS A 307 27.42 4.59 -17.74
CA LYS A 307 28.08 3.45 -17.10
C LYS A 307 29.56 3.70 -16.80
N TYR A 308 30.31 4.33 -17.71
CA TYR A 308 31.70 4.70 -17.46
C TYR A 308 31.82 5.86 -16.46
N LEU A 309 30.96 6.88 -16.58
CA LEU A 309 30.94 8.02 -15.65
C LEU A 309 30.59 7.57 -14.22
N GLN A 310 29.70 6.58 -14.05
CA GLN A 310 29.34 6.05 -12.74
C GLN A 310 30.51 5.31 -12.07
N VAL A 311 31.33 4.58 -12.83
CA VAL A 311 32.51 3.88 -12.28
C VAL A 311 33.58 4.87 -11.76
N GLU A 312 33.75 6.02 -12.41
CA GLU A 312 34.62 7.07 -11.86
C GLU A 312 33.92 7.87 -10.74
N CYS A 313 32.60 8.06 -10.79
CA CYS A 313 31.83 8.62 -9.67
C CYS A 313 32.02 7.79 -8.40
N ASP A 314 31.76 6.48 -8.48
CA ASP A 314 31.98 5.47 -7.44
C ASP A 314 33.37 5.60 -6.80
N ARG A 315 34.42 5.68 -7.64
CA ARG A 315 35.82 5.81 -7.22
C ARG A 315 36.16 7.15 -6.56
N GLN A 316 35.48 8.23 -6.91
CA GLN A 316 35.69 9.54 -6.28
C GLN A 316 34.86 9.66 -4.99
N VAL A 317 33.64 9.12 -4.96
CA VAL A 317 32.81 8.97 -3.75
C VAL A 317 33.56 8.19 -2.69
N GLU A 318 34.15 7.05 -3.04
CA GLU A 318 34.99 6.22 -2.16
C GLU A 318 36.02 7.08 -1.41
N LYS A 319 36.84 7.87 -2.12
CA LYS A 319 37.85 8.76 -1.51
C LYS A 319 37.27 9.84 -0.60
N VAL A 320 36.07 10.35 -0.89
CA VAL A 320 35.40 11.39 -0.09
C VAL A 320 34.85 10.77 1.19
N VAL A 321 34.17 9.63 1.10
CA VAL A 321 33.65 8.84 2.22
C VAL A 321 34.79 8.35 3.12
N ASP A 322 35.86 7.84 2.54
CA ASP A 322 37.04 7.33 3.24
C ASP A 322 37.79 8.45 4.02
N LYS A 323 37.73 9.71 3.54
CA LYS A 323 38.20 10.90 4.27
C LYS A 323 37.21 11.38 5.33
N PHE A 324 35.90 11.34 5.07
CA PHE A 324 34.85 11.62 6.07
C PHE A 324 35.00 10.69 7.28
N ILE A 325 35.07 9.37 7.04
CA ILE A 325 35.23 8.34 8.08
C ILE A 325 36.46 8.61 8.96
N LYS A 326 37.58 9.06 8.36
CA LYS A 326 38.85 9.34 9.04
C LYS A 326 38.93 10.72 9.71
N GLN A 327 38.10 11.69 9.30
CA GLN A 327 38.02 13.02 9.94
C GLN A 327 36.88 13.16 10.96
N ARG A 328 35.96 12.20 11.02
CA ARG A 328 34.85 12.15 11.99
C ARG A 328 34.96 10.97 12.97
N ASP A 329 36.00 10.14 12.82
CA ASP A 329 36.19 8.88 13.57
C ASP A 329 34.93 7.98 13.58
N TYR A 330 34.19 7.96 12.47
CA TYR A 330 32.82 7.42 12.37
C TYR A 330 32.72 5.96 12.83
N HIS A 331 33.66 5.10 12.41
CA HIS A 331 33.71 3.70 12.85
C HIS A 331 34.17 3.53 14.31
N GLN A 332 34.82 4.51 14.93
CA GLN A 332 35.13 4.49 16.36
C GLN A 332 33.90 4.92 17.18
N GLN A 333 33.23 6.01 16.79
CA GLN A 333 31.97 6.44 17.38
C GLN A 333 30.92 5.32 17.35
N PHE A 334 30.70 4.68 16.20
CA PHE A 334 29.82 3.53 16.07
C PHE A 334 30.18 2.39 17.03
N ARG A 335 31.47 2.04 17.16
CA ARG A 335 31.92 0.99 18.09
C ARG A 335 31.70 1.37 19.55
N HIS A 336 31.87 2.64 19.94
CA HIS A 336 31.56 3.09 21.30
C HIS A 336 30.05 3.02 21.57
N VAL A 337 29.22 3.49 20.64
CA VAL A 337 27.75 3.39 20.73
C VAL A 337 27.30 1.94 20.84
N GLN A 338 27.76 1.05 19.97
CA GLN A 338 27.40 -0.38 19.99
C GLN A 338 27.80 -1.05 21.32
N ASN A 339 28.97 -0.72 21.87
CA ASN A 339 29.39 -1.20 23.19
C ASN A 339 28.50 -0.63 24.32
N SER A 340 28.12 0.64 24.27
CA SER A 340 27.21 1.26 25.24
C SER A 340 25.83 0.61 25.22
N LEU A 341 25.29 0.34 24.03
CA LEU A 341 23.99 -0.30 23.81
C LEU A 341 23.98 -1.75 24.34
N MET A 342 25.06 -2.51 24.13
CA MET A 342 25.15 -3.93 24.51
C MET A 342 25.57 -4.20 25.96
N ARG A 343 26.24 -3.26 26.66
CA ARG A 343 26.86 -3.53 27.97
C ARG A 343 26.34 -2.68 29.14
N ASN A 344 25.44 -1.73 28.91
CA ASN A 344 24.95 -0.77 29.92
C ASN A 344 26.08 -0.17 30.79
N SER A 345 27.27 -0.02 30.23
CA SER A 345 28.48 0.34 30.97
C SER A 345 28.65 1.84 31.03
N THR A 346 28.90 2.37 32.23
CA THR A 346 28.97 3.81 32.52
C THR A 346 30.29 4.48 32.14
N THR A 347 31.19 3.76 31.46
CA THR A 347 32.49 4.25 31.00
C THR A 347 32.36 4.96 29.65
N GLU A 348 32.60 6.27 29.63
CA GLU A 348 32.68 7.10 28.41
C GLU A 348 31.46 7.00 27.48
N LYS A 349 30.29 7.42 28.00
CA LYS A 349 29.14 7.77 27.13
C LYS A 349 29.53 8.97 26.26
N ILE A 350 29.35 8.84 24.94
CA ILE A 350 29.45 9.97 24.00
C ILE A 350 28.27 10.92 24.26
N GLU A 351 28.50 12.24 24.31
CA GLU A 351 27.38 13.17 24.41
C GLU A 351 26.55 13.13 23.11
N PRO A 352 25.22 12.95 23.16
CA PRO A 352 24.39 12.95 21.94
C PRO A 352 24.54 14.22 21.07
N ARG A 353 24.94 15.34 21.70
CA ARG A 353 25.25 16.60 21.03
C ARG A 353 26.42 16.53 20.05
N GLU A 354 27.38 15.62 20.26
CA GLU A 354 28.54 15.42 19.38
C GLU A 354 28.21 14.56 18.16
N LEU A 355 27.24 13.64 18.29
CA LEU A 355 26.73 12.83 17.19
C LEU A 355 25.80 13.64 16.27
N ASP A 356 25.04 14.58 16.82
CA ASP A 356 23.99 15.34 16.11
C ASP A 356 24.42 15.97 14.75
N PRO A 357 25.62 16.59 14.62
CA PRO A 357 26.07 17.13 13.34
C PRO A 357 26.49 16.03 12.36
N ILE A 358 27.09 14.95 12.85
CA ILE A 358 27.64 13.85 12.05
C ILE A 358 26.50 13.01 11.46
N LEU A 359 25.48 12.71 12.26
CA LEU A 359 24.23 12.07 11.83
C LEU A 359 23.50 12.90 10.77
N THR A 360 23.61 14.23 10.84
CA THR A 360 23.07 15.17 9.84
C THR A 360 23.92 15.22 8.57
N GLU A 361 25.25 15.17 8.67
CA GLU A 361 26.15 15.11 7.50
C GLU A 361 25.92 13.81 6.70
N VAL A 362 25.81 12.65 7.36
CA VAL A 362 25.55 11.34 6.71
C VAL A 362 24.20 11.28 6.01
N THR A 363 23.12 11.73 6.66
CA THR A 363 21.79 11.71 6.04
C THR A 363 21.72 12.65 4.84
N LEU A 364 22.39 13.80 4.89
CA LEU A 364 22.52 14.69 3.73
C LEU A 364 23.38 14.08 2.61
N MET A 365 24.48 13.39 2.92
CA MET A 365 25.29 12.65 1.93
C MET A 365 24.44 11.59 1.21
N ASN A 366 23.63 10.80 1.93
CA ASN A 366 22.72 9.83 1.33
C ASN A 366 21.65 10.52 0.45
N ALA A 367 21.03 11.60 0.95
CA ALA A 367 20.01 12.34 0.20
C ALA A 367 20.54 12.91 -1.12
N ARG A 368 21.76 13.46 -1.13
CA ARG A 368 22.42 13.95 -2.35
C ARG A 368 22.73 12.81 -3.33
N SER A 369 23.11 11.65 -2.82
CA SER A 369 23.40 10.45 -3.60
C SER A 369 22.14 9.90 -4.27
N GLU A 370 21.03 9.78 -3.54
CA GLU A 370 19.74 9.33 -4.08
C GLU A 370 19.18 10.32 -5.12
N LEU A 371 19.31 11.63 -4.89
CA LEU A 371 18.93 12.65 -5.89
C LEU A 371 19.67 12.47 -7.22
N TYR A 372 20.97 12.15 -7.16
CA TYR A 372 21.81 11.90 -8.33
C TYR A 372 21.48 10.56 -9.02
N LEU A 373 21.31 9.47 -8.27
CA LEU A 373 20.89 8.17 -8.82
C LEU A 373 19.51 8.25 -9.49
N ARG A 374 18.57 9.00 -8.91
CA ARG A 374 17.24 9.27 -9.51
C ARG A 374 17.35 10.13 -10.78
N PHE A 375 18.27 11.09 -10.84
CA PHE A 375 18.56 11.84 -12.07
C PHE A 375 19.08 10.92 -13.19
N LEU A 376 20.06 10.04 -12.90
CA LEU A 376 20.57 9.06 -13.87
C LEU A 376 19.47 8.10 -14.33
N ARG A 377 18.70 7.54 -13.39
CA ARG A 377 17.56 6.65 -13.67
C ARG A 377 16.61 7.28 -14.70
N LYS A 378 16.17 8.53 -14.44
CA LYS A 378 15.27 9.25 -15.34
C LYS A 378 15.88 9.50 -16.72
N ARG A 379 17.15 9.93 -16.78
CA ARG A 379 17.86 10.20 -18.04
C ARG A 379 18.00 8.94 -18.90
N ILE A 380 18.36 7.80 -18.30
CA ILE A 380 18.52 6.54 -19.02
C ILE A 380 17.17 5.94 -19.44
N SER A 381 16.16 5.93 -18.56
CA SER A 381 14.83 5.41 -18.92
C SER A 381 14.23 6.14 -20.13
N SER A 382 14.38 7.47 -20.22
CA SER A 382 13.90 8.20 -21.41
C SER A 382 14.71 7.95 -22.69
N ASP A 383 16.01 7.64 -22.60
CA ASP A 383 16.82 7.19 -23.76
C ASP A 383 16.38 5.80 -24.25
N PHE A 384 16.09 4.88 -23.31
CA PHE A 384 15.53 3.56 -23.61
C PHE A 384 14.09 3.62 -24.16
N GLU A 385 13.22 4.49 -23.64
CA GLU A 385 11.85 4.68 -24.17
C GLU A 385 11.85 5.06 -25.66
N VAL A 386 12.83 5.84 -26.11
CA VAL A 386 13.00 6.21 -27.52
C VAL A 386 13.65 5.06 -28.31
N GLY A 387 14.72 4.45 -27.79
CA GLY A 387 15.46 3.38 -28.47
C GLY A 387 14.64 2.10 -28.66
N ASP A 388 13.91 1.68 -27.64
CA ASP A 388 13.09 0.45 -27.63
C ASP A 388 11.67 0.65 -28.16
N SER A 389 11.37 1.81 -28.75
CA SER A 389 10.03 2.16 -29.28
C SER A 389 9.46 1.18 -30.32
N MET A 390 10.33 0.40 -30.97
CA MET A 390 9.98 -0.70 -31.90
C MET A 390 10.44 -2.09 -31.41
N ALA A 391 10.99 -2.21 -30.20
CA ALA A 391 11.59 -3.45 -29.69
C ALA A 391 10.60 -4.39 -28.99
N SER A 392 10.97 -5.68 -28.86
CA SER A 392 10.23 -6.65 -28.04
C SER A 392 10.18 -6.20 -26.58
N GLU A 393 9.09 -6.51 -25.89
CA GLU A 393 8.91 -6.24 -24.46
C GLU A 393 9.98 -6.94 -23.60
N GLU A 394 10.52 -8.05 -24.09
CA GLU A 394 11.64 -8.78 -23.48
C GLU A 394 12.93 -7.95 -23.45
N VAL A 395 13.17 -7.13 -24.48
CA VAL A 395 14.36 -6.26 -24.60
C VAL A 395 14.25 -5.11 -23.61
N LYS A 396 13.10 -4.43 -23.58
CA LYS A 396 12.79 -3.37 -22.60
C LYS A 396 12.99 -3.86 -21.17
N GLN A 397 12.49 -5.07 -20.87
CA GLN A 397 12.67 -5.68 -19.55
C GLN A 397 14.13 -5.97 -19.21
N GLU A 398 14.99 -6.36 -20.17
CA GLU A 398 16.41 -6.57 -19.87
C GLU A 398 17.20 -5.26 -19.81
N HIS A 399 16.87 -4.24 -20.60
CA HIS A 399 17.41 -2.88 -20.46
C HIS A 399 17.05 -2.28 -19.10
N GLN A 400 15.79 -2.40 -18.67
CA GLN A 400 15.35 -1.97 -17.34
C GLN A 400 16.07 -2.73 -16.22
N LYS A 401 16.18 -4.07 -16.31
CA LYS A 401 16.99 -4.87 -15.35
C LYS A 401 18.47 -4.46 -15.37
N CYS A 402 19.04 -4.09 -16.51
CA CYS A 402 20.41 -3.60 -16.59
C CYS A 402 20.58 -2.25 -15.88
N LEU A 403 19.62 -1.33 -16.04
CA LEU A 403 19.58 -0.05 -15.31
C LEU A 403 19.45 -0.27 -13.79
N ASP A 404 18.54 -1.13 -13.36
CA ASP A 404 18.36 -1.47 -11.95
C ASP A 404 19.61 -2.15 -11.34
N LYS A 405 20.22 -3.11 -12.05
CA LYS A 405 21.50 -3.71 -11.64
C LYS A 405 22.62 -2.67 -11.52
N LEU A 406 22.69 -1.71 -12.45
CA LEU A 406 23.75 -0.69 -12.47
C LEU A 406 23.60 0.30 -11.32
N LEU A 407 22.39 0.81 -11.07
CA LEU A 407 22.17 1.81 -10.03
C LEU A 407 22.18 1.18 -8.63
N ASN A 408 21.54 0.03 -8.44
CA ASN A 408 21.40 -0.56 -7.11
C ASN A 408 22.71 -1.18 -6.61
N ASN A 409 23.56 -1.68 -7.51
CA ASN A 409 24.82 -2.36 -7.17
C ASN A 409 26.08 -1.52 -7.44
N CYS A 410 25.96 -0.22 -7.71
CA CYS A 410 27.14 0.67 -7.80
C CYS A 410 27.78 0.86 -6.42
N LEU A 411 29.08 1.19 -6.38
CA LEU A 411 29.79 1.40 -5.11
C LEU A 411 29.23 2.58 -4.33
N LEU A 412 28.72 3.62 -5.00
CA LEU A 412 27.97 4.71 -4.39
C LEU A 412 26.74 4.19 -3.61
N SER A 413 25.94 3.29 -4.20
CA SER A 413 24.78 2.68 -3.53
C SER A 413 25.22 1.86 -2.32
N CYS A 414 26.20 0.97 -2.47
CA CYS A 414 26.69 0.12 -1.39
C CYS A 414 27.28 0.92 -0.22
N THR A 415 28.18 1.88 -0.50
CA THR A 415 28.81 2.71 0.55
C THR A 415 27.82 3.60 1.29
N MET A 416 26.80 4.13 0.61
CA MET A 416 25.74 4.91 1.27
C MET A 416 24.82 4.02 2.10
N GLN A 417 24.48 2.81 1.63
CA GLN A 417 23.75 1.82 2.43
C GLN A 417 24.53 1.39 3.69
N GLU A 418 25.84 1.19 3.60
CA GLU A 418 26.70 0.89 4.76
C GLU A 418 26.72 2.07 5.76
N LEU A 419 26.92 3.31 5.28
CA LEU A 419 26.87 4.50 6.13
C LEU A 419 25.52 4.66 6.84
N ILE A 420 24.41 4.41 6.13
CA ILE A 420 23.05 4.41 6.67
C ILE A 420 22.84 3.28 7.69
N GLY A 421 23.41 2.09 7.46
CA GLY A 421 23.39 0.99 8.41
C GLY A 421 24.04 1.35 9.75
N PHE A 422 25.20 2.01 9.72
CA PHE A 422 25.85 2.55 10.93
C PHE A 422 25.04 3.71 11.56
N TYR A 423 24.44 4.58 10.74
CA TYR A 423 23.61 5.69 11.20
C TYR A 423 22.40 5.20 12.02
N ILE A 424 21.68 4.15 11.59
CA ILE A 424 20.46 3.68 12.26
C ILE A 424 20.72 3.37 13.75
N THR A 425 21.79 2.63 14.07
CA THR A 425 22.15 2.30 15.47
C THR A 425 22.68 3.50 16.27
N MET A 426 23.28 4.50 15.61
CA MET A 426 23.73 5.72 16.29
C MET A 426 22.60 6.72 16.51
N GLU A 427 21.62 6.75 15.62
CA GLU A 427 20.37 7.51 15.75
C GLU A 427 19.45 6.89 16.82
N GLU A 428 19.38 5.55 16.90
CA GLU A 428 18.76 4.80 18.01
C GLU A 428 19.33 5.23 19.37
N TYR A 429 20.65 5.14 19.53
CA TYR A 429 21.34 5.55 20.76
C TYR A 429 21.15 7.03 21.09
N PHE A 430 21.24 7.90 20.07
CA PHE A 430 20.96 9.32 20.20
C PHE A 430 19.53 9.55 20.71
N MET A 431 18.52 8.88 20.13
CA MET A 431 17.13 9.00 20.55
C MET A 431 16.96 8.54 22.00
N ARG A 432 17.42 7.32 22.35
CA ARG A 432 17.23 6.76 23.69
C ARG A 432 17.91 7.56 24.79
N GLU A 433 19.16 7.98 24.59
CA GLU A 433 19.88 8.78 25.59
C GLU A 433 19.33 10.20 25.71
N THR A 434 18.80 10.80 24.63
CA THR A 434 18.15 12.13 24.71
C THR A 434 16.75 12.05 25.33
N VAL A 435 15.95 11.03 25.02
CA VAL A 435 14.64 10.77 25.67
C VAL A 435 14.85 10.54 27.17
N ASN A 436 15.78 9.66 27.56
CA ASN A 436 16.10 9.43 28.98
C ASN A 436 16.60 10.71 29.68
N LYS A 437 17.36 11.57 28.98
CA LYS A 437 17.80 12.87 29.52
C LYS A 437 16.65 13.88 29.65
N ALA A 438 15.67 13.88 28.73
CA ALA A 438 14.46 14.69 28.85
C ALA A 438 13.58 14.24 30.02
N VAL A 439 13.37 12.93 30.18
CA VAL A 439 12.66 12.34 31.33
C VAL A 439 13.37 12.68 32.66
N ALA A 440 14.70 12.67 32.70
CA ALA A 440 15.48 13.03 33.89
C ALA A 440 15.51 14.55 34.18
N LEU A 441 15.05 15.39 33.25
CA LEU A 441 14.95 16.85 33.36
C LEU A 441 13.48 17.32 33.31
N ASP A 442 12.53 16.41 33.56
CA ASP A 442 11.09 16.68 33.58
C ASP A 442 10.74 17.80 34.58
N THR A 443 10.10 18.87 34.10
CA THR A 443 9.67 20.00 34.92
C THR A 443 8.19 20.29 34.76
N TYR A 444 7.56 20.70 35.86
CA TYR A 444 6.16 21.12 35.90
C TYR A 444 6.04 22.58 36.33
N GLU A 445 5.50 23.42 35.45
CA GLU A 445 5.16 24.81 35.77
C GLU A 445 3.75 24.90 36.34
N LYS A 446 3.60 25.54 37.51
CA LYS A 446 2.30 25.65 38.20
C LYS A 446 1.27 26.41 37.36
N GLY A 447 0.23 25.71 36.94
CA GLY A 447 -0.84 26.24 36.08
C GLY A 447 -0.83 25.68 34.65
N GLN A 448 0.19 24.91 34.26
CA GLN A 448 0.12 24.03 33.10
C GLN A 448 -0.68 22.76 33.43
N LEU A 449 -1.18 22.07 32.40
CA LEU A 449 -1.82 20.76 32.53
C LEU A 449 -0.83 19.60 32.37
N THR A 450 0.18 19.76 31.51
CA THR A 450 1.24 18.78 31.22
C THR A 450 2.59 19.19 31.84
N SER A 451 3.58 18.30 31.77
CA SER A 451 4.98 18.58 32.12
C SER A 451 5.89 18.59 30.88
N SER A 452 7.03 19.29 30.95
CA SER A 452 7.92 19.57 29.81
C SER A 452 8.37 18.32 29.05
N MET A 453 8.54 17.22 29.78
CA MET A 453 8.93 15.91 29.28
C MET A 453 8.11 15.43 28.07
N VAL A 454 6.81 15.76 27.99
CA VAL A 454 5.99 15.34 26.83
C VAL A 454 6.45 16.05 25.56
N ASP A 455 6.53 17.38 25.58
CA ASP A 455 6.93 18.16 24.41
C ASP A 455 8.39 17.91 24.04
N ASP A 456 9.29 17.76 25.02
CA ASP A 456 10.69 17.41 24.81
C ASP A 456 10.84 16.05 24.11
N VAL A 457 10.15 15.01 24.59
CA VAL A 457 10.23 13.65 24.00
C VAL A 457 9.63 13.60 22.59
N PHE A 458 8.48 14.23 22.35
CA PHE A 458 7.92 14.28 20.99
C PHE A 458 8.71 15.17 20.03
N TYR A 459 9.36 16.22 20.53
CA TYR A 459 10.32 17.01 19.73
C TYR A 459 11.54 16.17 19.33
N ILE A 460 12.11 15.39 20.25
CA ILE A 460 13.23 14.47 19.98
C ILE A 460 12.83 13.42 18.94
N VAL A 461 11.73 12.69 19.16
CA VAL A 461 11.25 11.66 18.21
C VAL A 461 10.98 12.26 16.83
N LYS A 462 10.31 13.42 16.77
CA LYS A 462 10.04 14.12 15.50
C LYS A 462 11.32 14.59 14.81
N LYS A 463 12.36 14.99 15.56
CA LYS A 463 13.68 15.34 15.01
C LYS A 463 14.35 14.11 14.38
N CYS A 464 14.39 12.98 15.09
CA CYS A 464 15.07 11.78 14.60
C CYS A 464 14.38 11.18 13.36
N VAL A 465 13.05 11.05 13.41
CA VAL A 465 12.27 10.57 12.25
C VAL A 465 12.33 11.58 11.10
N GLY A 466 12.34 12.90 11.38
CA GLY A 466 12.53 13.95 10.37
C GLY A 466 13.92 13.94 9.73
N ARG A 467 14.98 13.57 10.48
CA ARG A 467 16.33 13.37 9.95
C ARG A 467 16.41 12.11 9.07
N ALA A 468 15.82 11.00 9.50
CA ALA A 468 15.70 9.81 8.66
C ALA A 468 14.88 10.06 7.38
N LEU A 469 13.78 10.82 7.46
CA LEU A 469 13.01 11.28 6.31
C LEU A 469 13.87 12.10 5.34
N SER A 470 14.72 13.00 5.87
CA SER A 470 15.61 13.83 5.04
C SER A 470 16.63 13.01 4.24
N SER A 471 17.01 11.81 4.73
CA SER A 471 17.93 10.90 4.04
C SER A 471 17.43 10.43 2.66
N SER A 472 16.12 10.53 2.40
CA SER A 472 15.43 9.97 1.22
C SER A 472 15.47 8.43 1.09
N SER A 473 16.02 7.71 2.07
CA SER A 473 15.98 6.24 2.14
C SER A 473 14.75 5.76 2.91
N ILE A 474 13.86 5.02 2.24
CA ILE A 474 12.61 4.53 2.86
C ILE A 474 12.90 3.42 3.88
N ASP A 475 13.86 2.53 3.61
CA ASP A 475 14.24 1.50 4.59
C ASP A 475 14.87 2.12 5.85
N CYS A 476 15.60 3.22 5.72
CA CYS A 476 16.06 4.01 6.87
C CYS A 476 14.89 4.65 7.65
N LEU A 477 13.93 5.24 6.94
CA LEU A 477 12.75 5.85 7.55
C LEU A 477 11.86 4.82 8.28
N CYS A 478 11.57 3.68 7.66
CA CYS A 478 10.81 2.59 8.28
C CYS A 478 11.53 2.02 9.51
N ALA A 479 12.85 1.82 9.44
CA ALA A 479 13.64 1.44 10.60
C ALA A 479 13.52 2.50 11.73
N MET A 480 13.63 3.79 11.41
CA MET A 480 13.55 4.86 12.40
C MET A 480 12.16 5.03 13.01
N ILE A 481 11.09 4.79 12.25
CA ILE A 481 9.72 4.75 12.78
C ILE A 481 9.54 3.56 13.71
N ASN A 482 10.07 2.38 13.39
CA ASN A 482 9.97 1.20 14.25
C ASN A 482 10.79 1.36 15.55
N LEU A 483 11.95 2.00 15.47
CA LEU A 483 12.75 2.38 16.65
C LEU A 483 12.00 3.39 17.52
N ALA A 484 11.49 4.48 16.94
CA ALA A 484 10.66 5.45 17.66
C ALA A 484 9.40 4.84 18.28
N THR A 485 8.77 3.88 17.59
CA THR A 485 7.61 3.13 18.09
C THR A 485 8.00 2.26 19.29
N THR A 486 9.18 1.65 19.26
CA THR A 486 9.73 0.83 20.36
C THR A 486 10.09 1.69 21.58
N GLU A 487 10.78 2.81 21.39
CA GLU A 487 11.14 3.77 22.45
C GLU A 487 9.90 4.37 23.14
N LEU A 488 8.85 4.67 22.36
CA LEU A 488 7.58 5.15 22.89
C LEU A 488 6.76 4.04 23.59
N GLU A 489 6.79 2.80 23.12
CA GLU A 489 6.03 1.68 23.72
C GLU A 489 6.71 1.06 24.96
N SER A 490 8.04 0.98 24.95
CA SER A 490 8.85 0.46 26.05
C SER A 490 9.16 1.58 27.04
N ASP A 491 10.28 2.28 26.82
CA ASP A 491 10.95 3.07 27.84
C ASP A 491 10.10 4.26 28.30
N PHE A 492 9.49 5.00 27.37
CA PHE A 492 8.68 6.17 27.72
C PHE A 492 7.31 5.80 28.33
N ARG A 493 6.65 4.76 27.81
CA ARG A 493 5.38 4.28 28.39
C ARG A 493 5.59 3.68 29.77
N ASP A 494 6.68 2.96 30.01
CA ASP A 494 6.95 2.39 31.34
C ASP A 494 7.31 3.47 32.37
N VAL A 495 7.93 4.59 31.97
CA VAL A 495 8.06 5.78 32.84
C VAL A 495 6.69 6.30 33.30
N LEU A 496 5.74 6.48 32.37
CA LEU A 496 4.40 6.96 32.68
C LEU A 496 3.58 5.91 33.46
N CYS A 497 3.70 4.63 33.11
CA CYS A 497 3.09 3.52 33.82
C CYS A 497 3.59 3.41 35.27
N ASN A 498 4.88 3.59 35.50
CA ASN A 498 5.45 3.58 36.85
C ASN A 498 5.07 4.83 37.66
N LYS A 499 4.92 6.00 37.03
CA LYS A 499 4.32 7.19 37.67
C LYS A 499 2.87 6.94 38.09
N LEU A 500 2.03 6.37 37.20
CA LEU A 500 0.63 6.02 37.53
C LEU A 500 0.52 4.92 38.59
N ARG A 501 1.39 3.90 38.59
CA ARG A 501 1.42 2.80 39.58
C ARG A 501 1.71 3.24 41.03
N MET A 502 2.13 4.48 41.26
CA MET A 502 2.18 5.05 42.62
C MET A 502 0.77 5.36 43.17
N GLY A 503 -0.24 5.40 42.29
CA GLY A 503 -1.64 5.59 42.61
C GLY A 503 -2.01 7.03 42.94
N PHE A 504 -3.31 7.32 42.96
CA PHE A 504 -3.80 8.59 43.48
C PHE A 504 -3.74 8.56 45.02
N PRO A 505 -3.05 9.51 45.69
CA PRO A 505 -2.91 9.48 47.14
C PRO A 505 -4.25 9.49 47.86
N ALA A 506 -4.47 8.48 48.72
CA ALA A 506 -5.62 8.45 49.62
C ALA A 506 -5.58 9.66 50.57
N THR A 507 -6.73 10.27 50.83
CA THR A 507 -6.82 11.29 51.87
C THR A 507 -6.70 10.64 53.24
N THR A 508 -6.08 11.33 54.20
CA THR A 508 -5.84 10.77 55.56
C THR A 508 -7.12 10.26 56.24
N LEU A 509 -8.27 10.87 55.91
CA LEU A 509 -9.60 10.48 56.39
C LEU A 509 -10.05 9.11 55.81
N GLN A 510 -9.71 8.81 54.55
CA GLN A 510 -9.95 7.50 53.94
C GLN A 510 -9.05 6.41 54.54
N ASP A 511 -7.78 6.70 54.87
CA ASP A 511 -6.90 5.71 55.53
C ASP A 511 -7.36 5.36 56.95
N ILE A 512 -7.90 6.35 57.67
CA ILE A 512 -8.58 6.13 58.96
C ILE A 512 -9.80 5.21 58.78
N GLN A 513 -10.63 5.46 57.77
CA GLN A 513 -11.80 4.60 57.46
C GLN A 513 -11.42 3.20 56.95
N ARG A 514 -10.26 3.04 56.29
CA ARG A 514 -9.71 1.75 55.84
C ARG A 514 -8.97 0.99 56.94
N GLY A 515 -8.87 1.54 58.16
CA GLY A 515 -8.27 0.88 59.32
C GLY A 515 -6.75 0.74 59.25
N VAL A 516 -6.06 1.59 58.49
CA VAL A 516 -4.61 1.48 58.30
C VAL A 516 -3.87 1.99 59.54
N THR A 517 -3.11 1.11 60.19
CA THR A 517 -2.46 1.39 61.49
C THR A 517 -1.49 2.58 61.45
N SER A 518 -0.91 2.91 60.29
CA SER A 518 -0.06 4.09 60.11
C SER A 518 -0.82 5.40 60.33
N ALA A 519 -2.02 5.55 59.77
CA ALA A 519 -2.82 6.77 59.93
C ALA A 519 -3.30 6.95 61.38
N VAL A 520 -3.65 5.86 62.05
CA VAL A 520 -3.96 5.86 63.49
C VAL A 520 -2.73 6.31 64.30
N ASN A 521 -1.54 5.77 64.02
CA ASN A 521 -0.30 6.15 64.70
C ASN A 521 0.11 7.61 64.43
N ILE A 522 -0.14 8.15 63.23
CA ILE A 522 0.08 9.57 62.91
C ILE A 522 -0.84 10.44 63.76
N MET A 523 -2.15 10.13 63.84
CA MET A 523 -3.06 10.87 64.72
C MET A 523 -2.66 10.76 66.20
N HIS A 524 -2.28 9.56 66.65
CA HIS A 524 -1.94 9.29 68.06
C HIS A 524 -0.64 9.97 68.50
N SER A 525 0.32 10.16 67.59
CA SER A 525 1.56 10.91 67.84
C SER A 525 1.35 12.43 67.75
N SER A 526 0.57 12.93 66.78
CA SER A 526 0.19 14.35 66.71
C SER A 526 -0.57 14.81 67.97
N LEU A 527 -1.49 13.98 68.48
CA LEU A 527 -2.22 14.23 69.73
C LEU A 527 -1.32 14.25 70.98
N GLN A 528 -0.16 13.58 70.95
CA GLN A 528 0.81 13.59 72.07
C GLN A 528 1.85 14.71 71.99
N GLN A 529 2.10 15.31 70.82
CA GLN A 529 3.17 16.32 70.65
C GLN A 529 2.68 17.74 70.31
N GLY A 530 1.38 17.94 70.00
CA GLY A 530 0.78 19.28 69.92
C GLY A 530 1.30 20.16 68.78
N LYS A 531 1.97 19.58 67.79
CA LYS A 531 2.40 20.23 66.55
C LYS A 531 1.89 19.43 65.35
N PHE A 532 1.19 20.11 64.45
CA PHE A 532 0.92 19.60 63.11
C PHE A 532 2.18 19.81 62.25
N ASP A 533 2.75 18.73 61.72
CA ASP A 533 3.90 18.80 60.81
C ASP A 533 3.38 19.00 59.37
N THR A 534 3.31 20.24 58.92
CA THR A 534 2.62 20.63 57.67
C THR A 534 3.21 20.00 56.41
N LYS A 535 4.50 19.62 56.45
CA LYS A 535 5.26 19.06 55.32
C LYS A 535 4.64 17.79 54.73
N GLY A 536 3.99 16.97 55.55
CA GLY A 536 3.30 15.76 55.08
C GLY A 536 2.12 16.10 54.16
N ILE A 537 1.38 17.16 54.47
CA ILE A 537 0.22 17.61 53.70
C ILE A 537 0.68 18.18 52.36
N GLU A 538 1.70 19.05 52.37
CA GLU A 538 2.31 19.62 51.16
C GLU A 538 2.77 18.51 50.19
N SER A 539 3.46 17.49 50.69
CA SER A 539 3.88 16.34 49.86
C SER A 539 2.72 15.47 49.35
N THR A 540 1.58 15.46 50.04
CA THR A 540 0.40 14.68 49.63
C THR A 540 -0.33 15.37 48.49
N ASP A 541 -0.49 16.70 48.54
CA ASP A 541 -1.13 17.47 47.48
C ASP A 541 -0.24 17.61 46.24
N GLU A 542 1.08 17.68 46.42
CA GLU A 542 2.06 17.59 45.32
C GLU A 542 2.00 16.22 44.61
N ALA A 543 1.84 15.12 45.37
CA ALA A 543 1.67 13.79 44.79
C ALA A 543 0.31 13.63 44.05
N LYS A 544 -0.79 14.21 44.55
CA LYS A 544 -2.07 14.25 43.82
C LYS A 544 -1.93 15.01 42.50
N LEU A 545 -1.30 16.19 42.53
CA LEU A 545 -1.07 17.01 41.33
C LEU A 545 -0.20 16.26 40.32
N SER A 546 0.88 15.61 40.77
CA SER A 546 1.74 14.77 39.92
C SER A 546 0.98 13.63 39.23
N PHE A 547 0.04 12.98 39.93
CA PHE A 547 -0.82 11.96 39.32
C PHE A 547 -1.76 12.55 38.25
N LEU A 548 -2.42 13.68 38.52
CA LEU A 548 -3.31 14.36 37.57
C LEU A 548 -2.56 14.87 36.33
N VAL A 549 -1.38 15.46 36.52
CA VAL A 549 -0.46 15.85 35.43
C VAL A 549 0.01 14.63 34.63
N THR A 550 0.23 13.48 35.28
CA THR A 550 0.58 12.23 34.59
C THR A 550 -0.58 11.72 33.71
N LEU A 551 -1.84 11.84 34.15
CA LEU A 551 -3.00 11.53 33.30
C LEU A 551 -3.07 12.46 32.08
N ASN A 552 -2.92 13.78 32.27
CA ASN A 552 -2.87 14.76 31.18
C ASN A 552 -1.74 14.44 30.19
N ASN A 553 -0.55 14.09 30.71
CA ASN A 553 0.59 13.68 29.90
C ASN A 553 0.25 12.44 29.04
N VAL A 554 -0.33 11.38 29.61
CA VAL A 554 -0.66 10.15 28.86
C VAL A 554 -1.69 10.40 27.74
N GLU A 555 -2.66 11.28 27.96
CA GLU A 555 -3.63 11.68 26.92
C GLU A 555 -2.95 12.45 25.78
N VAL A 556 -2.21 13.51 26.11
CA VAL A 556 -1.49 14.34 25.12
C VAL A 556 -0.43 13.51 24.37
N CYS A 557 0.18 12.51 25.01
CA CYS A 557 1.03 11.53 24.32
C CYS A 557 0.28 10.75 23.23
N SER A 558 -0.96 10.32 23.47
CA SER A 558 -1.76 9.60 22.47
C SER A 558 -2.19 10.49 21.30
N GLU A 559 -2.53 11.76 21.57
CA GLU A 559 -2.79 12.75 20.51
C GLU A 559 -1.52 13.10 19.71
N ASN A 560 -0.38 13.26 20.39
CA ASN A 560 0.92 13.52 19.73
C ASN A 560 1.37 12.35 18.85
N ILE A 561 1.17 11.09 19.26
CA ILE A 561 1.39 9.91 18.38
C ILE A 561 0.47 9.96 17.16
N SER A 562 -0.82 10.25 17.37
CA SER A 562 -1.81 10.37 16.29
C SER A 562 -1.48 11.52 15.31
N THR A 563 -0.88 12.61 15.80
CA THR A 563 -0.48 13.77 15.01
C THR A 563 0.85 13.54 14.28
N LEU A 564 1.80 12.84 14.91
CA LEU A 564 3.03 12.36 14.28
C LEU A 564 2.69 11.44 13.10
N LYS A 565 1.81 10.45 13.29
CA LYS A 565 1.31 9.58 12.21
C LYS A 565 0.79 10.37 11.01
N LYS A 566 -0.18 11.28 11.21
CA LYS A 566 -0.75 12.12 10.14
C LYS A 566 0.30 12.99 9.42
N THR A 567 1.32 13.44 10.14
CA THR A 567 2.44 14.20 9.56
C THR A 567 3.25 13.31 8.61
N LEU A 568 3.62 12.11 9.07
CA LEU A 568 4.39 11.13 8.29
C LEU A 568 3.61 10.62 7.07
N GLU A 569 2.30 10.38 7.20
CA GLU A 569 1.40 10.07 6.07
C GLU A 569 1.47 11.15 4.99
N SER A 570 1.40 12.42 5.39
CA SER A 570 1.49 13.56 4.47
C SER A 570 2.85 13.65 3.78
N ASP A 571 3.94 13.48 4.53
CA ASP A 571 5.30 13.64 4.01
C ASP A 571 5.74 12.46 3.12
N CYS A 572 5.42 11.22 3.48
CA CYS A 572 5.67 10.08 2.59
C CYS A 572 4.82 10.11 1.32
N THR A 573 3.57 10.56 1.39
CA THR A 573 2.77 10.80 0.16
C THR A 573 3.48 11.76 -0.80
N LYS A 574 4.17 12.79 -0.27
CA LYS A 574 5.01 13.69 -1.07
C LYS A 574 6.23 12.94 -1.65
N LEU A 575 6.94 12.13 -0.88
CA LEU A 575 8.09 11.36 -1.38
C LEU A 575 7.68 10.36 -2.50
N PHE A 576 6.63 9.58 -2.31
CA PHE A 576 6.10 8.64 -3.31
C PHE A 576 5.68 9.39 -4.59
N SER A 577 5.03 10.55 -4.47
CA SER A 577 4.66 11.40 -5.62
C SER A 577 5.86 11.91 -6.44
N GLN A 578 7.06 11.94 -5.87
CA GLN A 578 8.31 12.27 -6.55
C GLN A 578 9.06 11.04 -7.10
N GLY A 579 8.43 9.86 -7.09
CA GLY A 579 9.03 8.61 -7.56
C GLY A 579 10.15 8.06 -6.65
N ILE A 580 10.09 8.36 -5.35
CA ILE A 580 10.99 7.77 -4.35
C ILE A 580 10.29 6.51 -3.81
N GLY A 581 10.89 5.34 -4.06
CA GLY A 581 10.32 4.03 -3.71
C GLY A 581 9.43 3.41 -4.79
N GLY A 582 9.46 2.09 -4.88
CA GLY A 582 8.47 1.29 -5.65
C GLY A 582 7.29 0.85 -4.78
N GLU A 583 6.30 0.18 -5.37
CA GLU A 583 5.04 -0.21 -4.70
C GLU A 583 5.23 -0.95 -3.36
N GLN A 584 6.23 -1.83 -3.26
CA GLN A 584 6.56 -2.56 -2.02
C GLN A 584 7.00 -1.64 -0.87
N ALA A 585 7.57 -0.47 -1.17
CA ALA A 585 8.04 0.48 -0.17
C ALA A 585 6.88 1.19 0.54
N GLN A 586 5.76 1.42 -0.15
CA GLN A 586 4.54 1.93 0.47
C GLN A 586 3.97 0.90 1.45
N ALA A 587 3.86 -0.37 1.06
CA ALA A 587 3.35 -1.43 1.94
C ALA A 587 4.20 -1.62 3.22
N LYS A 588 5.54 -1.48 3.14
CA LYS A 588 6.40 -1.45 4.33
C LYS A 588 6.04 -0.29 5.27
N PHE A 589 5.91 0.91 4.71
CA PHE A 589 5.64 2.13 5.47
C PHE A 589 4.24 2.13 6.12
N ASP A 590 3.22 1.68 5.40
CA ASP A 590 1.85 1.53 5.93
C ASP A 590 1.79 0.57 7.13
N SER A 591 2.63 -0.48 7.14
CA SER A 591 2.80 -1.37 8.30
C SER A 591 3.38 -0.63 9.51
N CYS A 592 4.49 0.10 9.33
CA CYS A 592 5.12 0.88 10.41
C CYS A 592 4.16 1.92 11.02
N LEU A 593 3.30 2.53 10.19
CA LEU A 593 2.24 3.43 10.65
C LEU A 593 1.05 2.73 11.32
N SER A 594 0.83 1.45 11.05
CA SER A 594 -0.13 0.62 11.79
C SER A 594 0.39 0.35 13.21
N ASP A 595 1.67 0.00 13.33
CA ASP A 595 2.31 -0.26 14.62
C ASP A 595 2.36 1.00 15.50
N LEU A 596 2.71 2.16 14.94
CA LEU A 596 2.63 3.45 15.63
C LEU A 596 1.20 3.78 16.11
N ALA A 597 0.17 3.41 15.34
CA ALA A 597 -1.23 3.57 15.76
C ALA A 597 -1.63 2.57 16.87
N ALA A 598 -1.02 1.38 16.92
CA ALA A 598 -1.20 0.45 18.04
C ALA A 598 -0.64 1.03 19.35
N VAL A 599 0.48 1.77 19.30
CA VAL A 599 1.03 2.46 20.49
C VAL A 599 0.10 3.57 20.99
N SER A 600 -0.49 4.38 20.11
CA SER A 600 -1.51 5.38 20.52
C SER A 600 -2.69 4.74 21.28
N ASN A 601 -3.14 3.55 20.85
CA ASN A 601 -4.14 2.78 21.59
C ASN A 601 -3.62 2.31 22.96
N LYS A 602 -2.40 1.75 23.04
CA LYS A 602 -1.77 1.31 24.32
C LYS A 602 -1.59 2.45 25.34
N PHE A 603 -1.48 3.70 24.89
CA PHE A 603 -1.50 4.89 25.76
C PHE A 603 -2.93 5.25 26.21
N ARG A 604 -3.92 5.17 25.32
CA ARG A 604 -5.33 5.40 25.67
C ARG A 604 -5.87 4.33 26.64
N ASP A 605 -5.42 3.10 26.51
CA ASP A 605 -5.77 2.01 27.43
C ASP A 605 -5.16 2.25 28.82
N LEU A 606 -3.90 2.71 28.89
CA LEU A 606 -3.24 3.16 30.13
C LEU A 606 -3.95 4.36 30.78
N LEU A 607 -4.45 5.31 29.97
CA LEU A 607 -5.29 6.42 30.45
C LEU A 607 -6.60 5.91 31.07
N GLN A 608 -7.25 4.92 30.44
CA GLN A 608 -8.47 4.32 30.96
C GLN A 608 -8.23 3.54 32.26
N GLU A 609 -7.09 2.86 32.40
CA GLU A 609 -6.65 2.25 33.66
C GLU A 609 -6.52 3.31 34.77
N GLY A 610 -5.73 4.36 34.55
CA GLY A 610 -5.50 5.44 35.52
C GLY A 610 -6.77 6.24 35.89
N LEU A 611 -7.67 6.47 34.92
CA LEU A 611 -8.98 7.08 35.18
C LEU A 611 -9.90 6.17 36.00
N THR A 612 -9.83 4.86 35.79
CA THR A 612 -10.59 3.88 36.58
C THR A 612 -10.08 3.84 38.02
N GLU A 613 -8.76 3.89 38.22
CA GLU A 613 -8.14 4.00 39.54
C GLU A 613 -8.55 5.30 40.25
N LEU A 614 -8.46 6.45 39.58
CA LEU A 614 -8.87 7.76 40.12
C LEU A 614 -10.35 7.74 40.55
N ASN A 615 -11.24 7.23 39.70
CA ASN A 615 -12.66 7.08 40.03
C ASN A 615 -12.88 6.13 41.22
N SER A 616 -12.09 5.05 41.33
CA SER A 616 -12.20 4.10 42.44
C SER A 616 -11.70 4.62 43.79
N THR A 617 -10.73 5.54 43.77
CA THR A 617 -9.98 6.00 44.96
C THR A 617 -10.43 7.39 45.44
N ALA A 618 -10.69 8.32 44.53
CA ALA A 618 -11.09 9.68 44.86
C ALA A 618 -12.62 9.88 44.84
N ILE A 619 -13.29 9.45 43.77
CA ILE A 619 -14.73 9.70 43.59
C ILE A 619 -15.57 8.70 44.38
N LYS A 620 -15.38 7.40 44.15
CA LYS A 620 -16.25 6.36 44.71
C LYS A 620 -16.40 6.40 46.23
N PRO A 621 -15.33 6.56 47.04
CA PRO A 621 -15.47 6.56 48.50
C PRO A 621 -16.19 7.78 49.07
N GLN A 622 -16.34 8.86 48.27
CA GLN A 622 -17.11 10.05 48.65
C GLN A 622 -18.57 9.94 48.20
N VAL A 623 -18.78 9.56 46.93
CA VAL A 623 -20.10 9.43 46.31
C VAL A 623 -20.93 8.31 46.96
N GLN A 624 -20.32 7.18 47.32
CA GLN A 624 -21.06 6.03 47.87
C GLN A 624 -21.72 6.34 49.24
N PRO A 625 -21.06 6.99 50.22
CA PRO A 625 -21.71 7.53 51.41
C PRO A 625 -22.89 8.47 51.11
N TRP A 626 -22.74 9.42 50.17
CA TRP A 626 -23.82 10.37 49.85
C TRP A 626 -25.05 9.69 49.24
N ILE A 627 -24.87 8.66 48.40
CA ILE A 627 -25.97 7.85 47.88
C ILE A 627 -26.58 6.99 49.01
N ASN A 628 -25.79 6.46 49.94
CA ASN A 628 -26.31 5.69 51.08
C ASN A 628 -27.21 6.53 52.02
N THR A 629 -27.14 7.86 52.02
CA THR A 629 -28.05 8.69 52.84
C THR A 629 -29.52 8.55 52.42
N PHE A 630 -29.80 8.19 51.16
CA PHE A 630 -31.13 7.83 50.66
C PHE A 630 -31.79 6.71 51.49
N LEU A 631 -31.00 5.75 52.01
CA LEU A 631 -31.49 4.67 52.89
C LEU A 631 -31.99 5.18 54.26
N SER A 632 -31.72 6.45 54.60
CA SER A 632 -32.16 7.11 55.83
C SER A 632 -33.38 8.01 55.64
N VAL A 633 -33.82 8.22 54.38
CA VAL A 633 -35.00 9.01 54.04
C VAL A 633 -36.24 8.10 54.02
N SER A 634 -37.36 8.57 54.58
CA SER A 634 -38.62 7.83 54.47
C SER A 634 -39.16 7.92 53.06
N HIS A 635 -39.46 6.77 52.47
CA HIS A 635 -40.14 6.64 51.18
C HIS A 635 -41.57 6.09 51.33
N ASN A 636 -42.04 6.01 52.58
CA ASN A 636 -43.39 5.63 52.96
C ASN A 636 -44.06 6.84 53.62
N ILE A 637 -44.34 7.84 52.79
CA ILE A 637 -44.71 9.20 53.21
C ILE A 637 -46.21 9.49 53.03
N GLU A 638 -46.78 10.31 53.92
CA GLU A 638 -48.16 10.81 53.82
C GLU A 638 -48.26 12.10 52.98
N GLU A 639 -49.47 12.61 52.74
CA GLU A 639 -49.66 13.81 51.89
C GLU A 639 -49.04 15.06 52.50
N GLU A 640 -49.05 15.22 53.83
CA GLU A 640 -48.38 16.35 54.50
C GLU A 640 -46.85 16.29 54.31
N GLU A 641 -46.24 15.13 54.55
CA GLU A 641 -44.80 14.89 54.34
C GLU A 641 -44.38 15.06 52.87
N PHE A 642 -45.23 14.66 51.91
CA PHE A 642 -44.98 14.87 50.48
C PHE A 642 -44.94 16.37 50.13
N ASN A 643 -45.84 17.19 50.69
CA ASN A 643 -45.81 18.64 50.49
C ASN A 643 -44.57 19.28 51.13
N ASP A 644 -44.15 18.81 52.31
CA ASP A 644 -42.93 19.28 52.96
C ASP A 644 -41.67 18.91 52.15
N TYR A 645 -41.61 17.71 51.56
CA TYR A 645 -40.55 17.29 50.62
C TYR A 645 -40.61 18.04 49.28
N GLU A 646 -41.80 18.51 48.84
CA GLU A 646 -41.90 19.39 47.67
C GLU A 646 -41.28 20.77 47.91
N ALA A 647 -41.35 21.27 49.14
CA ALA A 647 -40.76 22.55 49.55
C ALA A 647 -39.28 22.44 49.97
N ASN A 648 -38.90 21.35 50.64
CA ASN A 648 -37.57 21.09 51.17
C ASN A 648 -37.12 19.67 50.77
N ASP A 649 -36.45 19.56 49.63
CA ASP A 649 -35.96 18.28 49.12
C ASP A 649 -35.01 17.58 50.12
N PRO A 650 -35.27 16.30 50.48
CA PRO A 650 -34.55 15.64 51.57
C PRO A 650 -33.19 15.05 51.16
N TRP A 651 -32.84 15.01 49.87
CA TRP A 651 -31.67 14.25 49.40
C TRP A 651 -31.05 14.78 48.10
N VAL A 652 -31.79 14.83 46.99
CA VAL A 652 -31.20 14.99 45.66
C VAL A 652 -30.52 16.34 45.48
N GLN A 653 -31.04 17.42 46.07
CA GLN A 653 -30.43 18.75 45.96
C GLN A 653 -29.07 18.79 46.67
N GLN A 654 -28.98 18.27 47.90
CA GLN A 654 -27.71 18.18 48.63
C GLN A 654 -26.74 17.20 47.94
N PHE A 655 -27.25 16.11 47.35
CA PHE A 655 -26.45 15.16 46.60
C PHE A 655 -25.85 15.79 45.33
N ILE A 656 -26.63 16.56 44.57
CA ILE A 656 -26.16 17.32 43.40
C ILE A 656 -25.07 18.31 43.81
N LEU A 657 -25.28 19.12 44.86
CA LEU A 657 -24.28 20.07 45.35
C LEU A 657 -22.96 19.39 45.76
N ASN A 658 -23.03 18.22 46.41
CA ASN A 658 -21.82 17.46 46.76
C ASN A 658 -21.07 16.93 45.51
N LEU A 659 -21.80 16.52 44.47
CA LEU A 659 -21.21 16.11 43.18
C LEU A 659 -20.59 17.30 42.43
N GLU A 660 -21.26 18.46 42.41
CA GLU A 660 -20.73 19.69 41.81
C GLU A 660 -19.41 20.11 42.48
N GLN A 661 -19.39 20.13 43.82
CA GLN A 661 -18.20 20.52 44.59
C GLN A 661 -17.02 19.57 44.30
N GLN A 662 -17.22 18.25 44.34
CA GLN A 662 -16.15 17.28 44.07
C GLN A 662 -15.63 17.39 42.63
N MET A 663 -16.50 17.52 41.64
CA MET A 663 -16.06 17.65 40.25
C MET A 663 -15.37 19.00 39.99
N ALA A 664 -15.69 20.05 40.73
CA ALA A 664 -14.99 21.34 40.63
C ALA A 664 -13.50 21.25 41.01
N GLU A 665 -13.11 20.40 41.97
CA GLU A 665 -11.70 20.23 42.39
C GLU A 665 -10.80 19.71 41.24
N PHE A 666 -11.33 18.81 40.41
CA PHE A 666 -10.61 18.25 39.25
C PHE A 666 -10.61 19.17 38.02
N LYS A 667 -11.59 20.06 37.91
CA LYS A 667 -11.85 20.88 36.70
C LYS A 667 -10.72 21.85 36.34
N ALA A 668 -9.91 22.27 37.32
CA ALA A 668 -8.76 23.14 37.10
C ALA A 668 -7.47 22.39 36.74
N SER A 669 -7.43 21.07 36.95
CA SER A 669 -6.20 20.26 36.95
C SER A 669 -6.18 19.16 35.88
N LEU A 670 -7.31 18.93 35.19
CA LEU A 670 -7.45 17.92 34.14
C LEU A 670 -7.76 18.56 32.79
N SER A 671 -7.34 17.90 31.70
CA SER A 671 -7.77 18.29 30.35
C SER A 671 -9.30 18.13 30.19
N PRO A 672 -9.94 18.87 29.27
CA PRO A 672 -11.38 18.75 29.03
C PRO A 672 -11.84 17.34 28.62
N VAL A 673 -10.98 16.59 27.90
CA VAL A 673 -11.25 15.23 27.44
C VAL A 673 -11.24 14.24 28.60
N ILE A 674 -10.23 14.36 29.47
CA ILE A 674 -10.14 13.55 30.69
C ILE A 674 -11.25 13.91 31.67
N TYR A 675 -11.62 15.19 31.76
CA TYR A 675 -12.71 15.67 32.61
C TYR A 675 -14.09 15.13 32.20
N ASP A 676 -14.46 15.16 30.91
CA ASP A 676 -15.71 14.54 30.44
C ASP A 676 -15.68 13.02 30.64
N SER A 677 -14.54 12.36 30.38
CA SER A 677 -14.35 10.93 30.63
C SER A 677 -14.56 10.56 32.10
N LEU A 678 -14.00 11.34 33.04
CA LEU A 678 -14.15 11.17 34.48
C LEU A 678 -15.59 11.46 34.94
N THR A 679 -16.23 12.50 34.39
CA THR A 679 -17.67 12.78 34.58
C THR A 679 -18.51 11.60 34.08
N GLY A 680 -18.11 10.98 32.98
CA GLY A 680 -18.69 9.77 32.43
C GLY A 680 -18.62 8.57 33.38
N LEU A 681 -17.47 8.34 34.00
CA LEU A 681 -17.25 7.29 35.00
C LEU A 681 -18.04 7.56 36.29
N MET A 682 -18.05 8.80 36.79
CA MET A 682 -18.89 9.23 37.92
C MET A 682 -20.38 8.98 37.62
N THR A 683 -20.87 9.39 36.45
CA THR A 683 -22.27 9.20 36.04
C THR A 683 -22.66 7.72 36.02
N SER A 684 -21.78 6.85 35.52
CA SER A 684 -21.99 5.40 35.53
C SER A 684 -21.99 4.82 36.95
N LEU A 685 -21.09 5.31 37.82
CA LEU A 685 -21.06 4.93 39.24
C LEU A 685 -22.36 5.33 39.94
N VAL A 686 -22.81 6.58 39.79
CA VAL A 686 -24.04 7.10 40.42
C VAL A 686 -25.25 6.23 40.05
N ALA A 687 -25.41 5.86 38.77
CA ALA A 687 -26.49 4.98 38.35
C ALA A 687 -26.43 3.59 39.04
N VAL A 688 -25.26 2.95 39.07
CA VAL A 688 -25.09 1.59 39.64
C VAL A 688 -25.20 1.58 41.17
N GLU A 689 -24.67 2.59 41.85
CA GLU A 689 -24.75 2.71 43.31
C GLU A 689 -26.19 3.04 43.76
N LEU A 690 -26.89 3.93 43.03
CA LEU A 690 -28.29 4.29 43.31
C LEU A 690 -29.23 3.11 43.05
N GLU A 691 -29.08 2.36 41.94
CA GLU A 691 -29.90 1.17 41.66
C GLU A 691 -29.87 0.18 42.83
N ARG A 692 -28.68 -0.06 43.39
CA ARG A 692 -28.46 -0.95 44.53
C ARG A 692 -29.03 -0.44 45.86
N VAL A 693 -29.28 0.86 45.97
CA VAL A 693 -29.84 1.52 47.15
C VAL A 693 -31.37 1.57 47.07
N VAL A 694 -31.93 1.85 45.88
CA VAL A 694 -33.37 1.72 45.59
C VAL A 694 -33.83 0.28 45.81
N LEU A 695 -33.07 -0.73 45.36
CA LEU A 695 -33.36 -2.16 45.58
C LEU A 695 -33.31 -2.63 47.05
N LYS A 696 -32.93 -1.75 47.99
CA LYS A 696 -32.97 -2.01 49.46
C LYS A 696 -34.03 -1.17 50.19
N SER A 697 -34.69 -0.26 49.49
CA SER A 697 -35.65 0.70 50.05
C SER A 697 -37.08 0.17 49.90
N THR A 698 -38.02 0.70 50.70
CA THR A 698 -39.45 0.37 50.59
C THR A 698 -40.26 1.62 50.35
N PHE A 699 -41.26 1.54 49.47
CA PHE A 699 -41.98 2.69 48.94
C PHE A 699 -43.50 2.53 49.13
N ASN A 700 -44.20 3.66 49.19
CA ASN A 700 -45.63 3.75 48.87
C ASN A 700 -45.84 4.52 47.55
N ARG A 701 -47.09 4.82 47.18
CA ARG A 701 -47.43 5.53 45.93
C ARG A 701 -46.83 6.94 45.83
N LEU A 702 -46.76 7.67 46.95
CA LEU A 702 -46.21 9.03 47.02
C LEU A 702 -44.68 9.02 47.02
N GLY A 703 -44.05 8.10 47.75
CA GLY A 703 -42.60 7.87 47.68
C GLY A 703 -42.12 7.45 46.28
N GLY A 704 -42.94 6.71 45.53
CA GLY A 704 -42.69 6.42 44.12
C GLY A 704 -42.69 7.66 43.23
N LEU A 705 -43.61 8.61 43.47
CA LEU A 705 -43.66 9.90 42.76
C LEU A 705 -42.45 10.79 43.12
N GLN A 706 -42.11 10.87 44.40
CA GLN A 706 -40.93 11.61 44.88
C GLN A 706 -39.64 11.05 44.29
N PHE A 707 -39.42 9.73 44.33
CA PHE A 707 -38.24 9.10 43.73
C PHE A 707 -38.12 9.38 42.22
N ASP A 708 -39.23 9.41 41.48
CA ASP A 708 -39.21 9.76 40.05
C ASP A 708 -38.91 11.25 39.82
N LYS A 709 -39.38 12.15 40.70
CA LYS A 709 -39.04 13.58 40.70
C LYS A 709 -37.55 13.80 41.01
N GLU A 710 -37.00 13.11 42.00
CA GLU A 710 -35.58 13.11 42.35
C GLU A 710 -34.72 12.57 41.19
N LEU A 711 -35.06 11.39 40.66
CA LEU A 711 -34.37 10.77 39.54
C LEU A 711 -34.37 11.67 38.30
N ARG A 712 -35.51 12.30 37.97
CA ARG A 712 -35.59 13.28 36.87
C ARG A 712 -34.72 14.51 37.13
N SER A 713 -34.61 14.97 38.38
CA SER A 713 -33.74 16.11 38.76
C SER A 713 -32.25 15.77 38.66
N LEU A 714 -31.85 14.59 39.13
CA LEU A 714 -30.48 14.08 39.03
C LEU A 714 -30.06 13.85 37.56
N ILE A 715 -30.96 13.30 36.74
CA ILE A 715 -30.73 13.14 35.30
C ILE A 715 -30.62 14.51 34.61
N ALA A 716 -31.46 15.49 34.98
CA ALA A 716 -31.38 16.84 34.43
C ALA A 716 -30.02 17.48 34.73
N TYR A 717 -29.56 17.46 35.99
CA TYR A 717 -28.23 17.94 36.37
C TYR A 717 -27.11 17.22 35.61
N LEU A 718 -27.06 15.89 35.64
CA LEU A 718 -25.97 15.16 34.98
C LEU A 718 -25.95 15.41 33.46
N THR A 719 -27.11 15.63 32.84
CA THR A 719 -27.23 15.98 31.41
C THR A 719 -26.67 17.37 31.09
N THR A 720 -26.60 18.33 32.03
CA THR A 720 -25.94 19.63 31.80
C THR A 720 -24.42 19.57 31.96
N VAL A 721 -23.88 18.56 32.64
CA VAL A 721 -22.42 18.41 32.89
C VAL A 721 -21.75 17.49 31.88
N THR A 722 -22.42 16.44 31.39
CA THR A 722 -21.87 15.54 30.35
C THR A 722 -22.15 16.05 28.93
N THR A 723 -21.19 15.92 28.02
CA THR A 723 -21.38 16.25 26.59
C THR A 723 -22.23 15.22 25.80
N TRP A 724 -22.63 14.11 26.42
CA TRP A 724 -23.23 12.94 25.76
C TRP A 724 -24.49 12.40 26.46
N THR A 725 -25.27 11.57 25.76
CA THR A 725 -26.60 11.14 26.21
C THR A 725 -26.55 10.10 27.33
N ILE A 726 -26.72 10.53 28.59
CA ILE A 726 -26.72 9.64 29.76
C ILE A 726 -27.96 8.75 29.91
N ARG A 727 -29.01 8.95 29.09
CA ARG A 727 -30.29 8.21 29.13
C ARG A 727 -30.10 6.70 29.21
N ASP A 728 -29.10 6.18 28.49
CA ASP A 728 -28.80 4.74 28.44
C ASP A 728 -28.43 4.16 29.82
N LYS A 729 -27.58 4.86 30.57
CA LYS A 729 -27.11 4.48 31.92
C LYS A 729 -28.26 4.45 32.92
N PHE A 730 -29.15 5.45 32.86
CA PHE A 730 -30.27 5.58 33.78
C PHE A 730 -31.52 4.80 33.35
N ALA A 731 -31.53 4.14 32.19
CA ALA A 731 -32.72 3.47 31.66
C ALA A 731 -33.30 2.37 32.59
N ARG A 732 -32.46 1.66 33.36
CA ARG A 732 -32.92 0.70 34.39
C ARG A 732 -33.60 1.42 35.55
N LEU A 733 -32.96 2.44 36.12
CA LEU A 733 -33.55 3.31 37.16
C LEU A 733 -34.86 3.96 36.72
N SER A 734 -34.95 4.45 35.47
CA SER A 734 -36.19 5.01 34.92
C SER A 734 -37.30 3.96 34.79
N GLN A 735 -36.96 2.73 34.40
CA GLN A 735 -37.92 1.61 34.38
C GLN A 735 -38.36 1.22 35.80
N MET A 736 -37.47 1.29 36.79
CA MET A 736 -37.83 1.10 38.20
C MET A 736 -38.77 2.19 38.70
N ALA A 737 -38.48 3.47 38.40
CA ALA A 737 -39.34 4.59 38.74
C ALA A 737 -40.74 4.44 38.11
N THR A 738 -40.84 3.99 36.85
CA THR A 738 -42.12 3.68 36.21
C THR A 738 -42.89 2.58 36.96
N ILE A 739 -42.23 1.48 37.35
CA ILE A 739 -42.86 0.38 38.12
C ILE A 739 -43.34 0.88 39.50
N LEU A 740 -42.52 1.67 40.20
CA LEU A 740 -42.86 2.25 41.50
C LEU A 740 -44.00 3.28 41.42
N ASN A 741 -44.36 3.74 40.21
CA ASN A 741 -45.45 4.67 39.94
C ASN A 741 -46.75 4.05 39.41
N LEU A 742 -46.85 2.71 39.35
CA LEU A 742 -48.12 2.05 39.03
C LEU A 742 -49.14 2.21 40.18
N GLU A 743 -50.42 2.28 39.86
CA GLU A 743 -51.51 2.25 40.84
C GLU A 743 -51.88 0.81 41.18
N ARG A 744 -51.76 -0.12 40.23
CA ARG A 744 -52.08 -1.54 40.41
C ARG A 744 -51.02 -2.45 39.82
N VAL A 745 -50.79 -3.56 40.51
CA VAL A 745 -49.88 -4.65 40.10
C VAL A 745 -50.14 -5.15 38.67
N THR A 746 -51.37 -5.04 38.15
CA THR A 746 -51.74 -5.48 36.80
C THR A 746 -51.29 -4.54 35.67
N GLU A 747 -51.12 -3.25 35.94
CA GLU A 747 -50.82 -2.22 34.91
C GLU A 747 -49.44 -2.43 34.26
N ILE A 748 -48.54 -3.17 34.91
CA ILE A 748 -47.28 -3.61 34.30
C ILE A 748 -47.50 -4.37 32.99
N LEU A 749 -48.63 -5.07 32.82
CA LEU A 749 -48.97 -5.82 31.61
C LEU A 749 -49.31 -4.90 30.43
N ASP A 750 -49.67 -3.64 30.68
CA ASP A 750 -49.89 -2.63 29.63
C ASP A 750 -48.55 -2.05 29.12
N TYR A 751 -47.48 -2.17 29.92
CA TYR A 751 -46.12 -1.75 29.55
C TYR A 751 -45.19 -2.93 29.21
N TRP A 752 -45.58 -4.19 29.41
CA TRP A 752 -44.70 -5.37 29.29
C TRP A 752 -45.04 -6.27 28.09
N GLY A 753 -44.07 -7.07 27.64
CA GLY A 753 -44.24 -8.01 26.54
C GLY A 753 -44.66 -7.32 25.23
N ALA A 754 -45.66 -7.87 24.55
CA ALA A 754 -46.17 -7.33 23.28
C ALA A 754 -46.78 -5.92 23.39
N ASN A 755 -47.14 -5.46 24.59
CA ASN A 755 -47.73 -4.15 24.82
C ASN A 755 -46.67 -3.05 25.07
N SER A 756 -45.39 -3.41 25.24
CA SER A 756 -44.30 -2.49 25.60
C SER A 756 -44.01 -1.35 24.61
N GLY A 757 -44.62 -1.36 23.42
CA GLY A 757 -44.49 -0.30 22.43
C GLY A 757 -43.03 -0.10 22.00
N PRO A 758 -42.53 1.14 21.91
CA PRO A 758 -41.13 1.41 21.57
C PRO A 758 -40.16 1.31 22.76
N LEU A 759 -40.60 0.91 23.96
CA LEU A 759 -39.77 0.90 25.17
C LEU A 759 -38.99 -0.42 25.32
N THR A 760 -37.70 -0.40 25.03
CA THR A 760 -36.82 -1.56 25.25
C THR A 760 -36.54 -1.78 26.74
N TRP A 761 -37.16 -2.80 27.32
CA TRP A 761 -36.93 -3.21 28.72
C TRP A 761 -35.51 -3.73 28.95
N ARG A 762 -34.92 -3.35 30.09
CA ARG A 762 -33.58 -3.73 30.58
C ARG A 762 -33.60 -4.43 31.94
N LEU A 763 -34.76 -4.49 32.57
CA LEU A 763 -35.06 -5.33 33.72
C LEU A 763 -35.59 -6.68 33.22
N THR A 764 -35.17 -7.76 33.84
CA THR A 764 -35.68 -9.13 33.60
C THR A 764 -37.03 -9.34 34.30
N PRO A 765 -37.82 -10.39 33.93
CA PRO A 765 -39.05 -10.75 34.64
C PRO A 765 -38.87 -11.01 36.15
N ALA A 766 -37.65 -11.31 36.60
CA ALA A 766 -37.33 -11.49 38.02
C ALA A 766 -37.11 -10.14 38.70
N GLU A 767 -36.32 -9.24 38.09
CA GLU A 767 -36.08 -7.89 38.60
C GLU A 767 -37.35 -7.06 38.64
N VAL A 768 -38.24 -7.15 37.65
CA VAL A 768 -39.55 -6.46 37.69
C VAL A 768 -40.41 -6.94 38.86
N ARG A 769 -40.43 -8.26 39.16
CA ARG A 769 -41.12 -8.78 40.37
C ARG A 769 -40.44 -8.31 41.66
N GLN A 770 -39.11 -8.14 41.67
CA GLN A 770 -38.38 -7.60 42.81
C GLN A 770 -38.72 -6.12 43.05
N VAL A 771 -38.77 -5.29 41.99
CA VAL A 771 -39.11 -3.86 42.07
C VAL A 771 -40.58 -3.66 42.48
N LEU A 772 -41.50 -4.46 41.93
CA LEU A 772 -42.91 -4.48 42.38
C LEU A 772 -43.04 -4.83 43.87
N ALA A 773 -42.16 -5.67 44.41
CA ALA A 773 -42.16 -6.06 45.82
C ALA A 773 -41.56 -5.01 46.77
N LEU A 774 -41.02 -3.89 46.25
CA LEU A 774 -40.60 -2.74 47.06
C LEU A 774 -41.79 -1.85 47.47
N ARG A 775 -42.93 -1.93 46.75
CA ARG A 775 -44.17 -1.22 47.08
C ARG A 775 -44.93 -1.96 48.18
N MET A 776 -45.01 -1.36 49.38
CA MET A 776 -45.57 -2.05 50.56
C MET A 776 -47.08 -2.33 50.46
N ASP A 777 -47.79 -1.56 49.64
CA ASP A 777 -49.23 -1.71 49.35
C ASP A 777 -49.52 -2.85 48.35
N PHE A 778 -48.52 -3.36 47.64
CA PHE A 778 -48.67 -4.43 46.66
C PHE A 778 -48.55 -5.83 47.30
N ARG A 779 -49.59 -6.65 47.15
CA ARG A 779 -49.64 -8.00 47.73
C ARG A 779 -48.71 -8.97 47.00
N SER A 780 -47.86 -9.67 47.76
CA SER A 780 -46.92 -10.67 47.23
C SER A 780 -47.60 -11.77 46.39
N GLU A 781 -48.84 -12.14 46.70
CA GLU A 781 -49.60 -13.10 45.89
C GLU A 781 -49.91 -12.58 44.49
N ASP A 782 -50.32 -11.31 44.35
CA ASP A 782 -50.73 -10.75 43.07
C ASP A 782 -49.52 -10.51 42.17
N ILE A 783 -48.37 -10.12 42.75
CA ILE A 783 -47.08 -10.06 42.04
C ILE A 783 -46.65 -11.45 41.53
N LYS A 784 -46.88 -12.52 42.31
CA LYS A 784 -46.60 -13.92 41.90
C LYS A 784 -47.55 -14.45 40.82
N ARG A 785 -48.76 -13.91 40.72
CA ARG A 785 -49.75 -14.29 39.69
C ARG A 785 -49.46 -13.65 38.32
N LEU A 786 -48.62 -12.62 38.25
CA LEU A 786 -48.22 -11.98 36.99
C LEU A 786 -47.46 -12.92 36.05
N ARG A 787 -47.90 -12.96 34.79
CA ARG A 787 -47.21 -13.60 33.67
C ARG A 787 -46.34 -12.58 32.93
N LEU A 788 -45.19 -12.27 33.53
CA LEU A 788 -44.07 -11.54 32.94
C LEU A 788 -43.10 -12.51 32.28
#